data_AF-A0A538Q3J9-F1
#
_entry.id   AF-A0A538Q3J9-F1
#
_cell.length_a   1.000
_cell.length_b   1.000
_cell.length_c   1.000
_cell.angle_alpha   90.00
_cell.angle_beta   90.00
_cell.angle_gamma   90.00
#
_symmetry.space_group_name_H-M   'P 1'
#
loop_
_entity.id
_entity.type
_entity.pdbx_description
1 polymer ?
#
loop_
_entity_poly.entity_id
_entity_poly.type
_entity_poly.pdbx_seq_one_letter_code
_entity_poly.pdbx_strand_id
1 'polypeptide(L)'
;MSMLGVHAGCLREASQTCANGGVCPPGLQCIETQGTTPDGKICVVGTCGNGRLDRGEVCDDGNNRSGDGCPADCMAPCGDGVLDPGEACDDCSTVDGLFLVSPQVVTFMATEGDVVPAAVAVAVRLPHRDDAVAAGFAPTWLSLTSGPRTANTAEFELRVTDTSMVGERSTSVRFTISHQSSTGPLTFDLPIVYHVAASDLALQATPGTLAFMAVGGGAAPPPRSVSVTFNGANASVVSAPSWVAVSSPAPATSPAAFAVSIINTSFSPGTVLSGDVVLGTTQEAFQRVTAVHVSYSLVASAPEVQFVAPYVGIAGRGGTLRVRGPRFPMSGYPVTVSLGDLQLDPAIPDGDTQVTVGYPPLPEGRYPVNIADPPGVSPTGAELVIVAPPPSTYQAIDAPRERTRLVYDAERQAIYGVNQSDQQIEHFAYRDGSWSAVSPHVIPSLMDIAMTPDGRSLIVFDPAAIYEISLTDDRFVAAKRADIPEPSCGDFFMQAAAANNGKIFAVTQLSECSGSAPTYLYDVLDHSIFQMDLLYFGTSAASGDGSRIYAGTTNGAQPMLIFDSLSGTTSTSFGDVNVGLMSVGGDASRVILDGRDVYDRALRLTGHLPSFRGPALASRDSSRAFMYVQEGATAHLEVYDLNGALQSGGLYPLLKTVM
;
A
#
# COMPACT_ATOMS: atom_id res chain seq x y z
N MET A 1 -62.60 53.21 21.24
CA MET A 1 -63.24 53.81 22.43
C MET A 1 -62.46 55.08 22.76
N SER A 2 -63.10 56.23 22.56
CA SER A 2 -62.56 57.55 22.89
C SER A 2 -62.43 57.73 24.39
N MET A 3 -61.37 58.40 24.87
CA MET A 3 -61.52 59.60 25.70
C MET A 3 -60.21 60.38 25.86
N LEU A 4 -60.24 61.65 25.41
CA LEU A 4 -59.45 62.77 25.90
C LEU A 4 -59.79 63.06 27.38
N GLY A 5 -58.84 63.63 28.16
CA GLY A 5 -59.13 64.16 29.49
C GLY A 5 -57.94 64.70 30.30
N VAL A 6 -57.35 65.79 29.82
CA VAL A 6 -56.22 66.62 30.29
C VAL A 6 -56.19 67.01 31.81
N HIS A 7 -54.98 66.89 32.40
CA HIS A 7 -54.19 67.83 33.26
C HIS A 7 -54.91 68.82 34.19
N ALA A 8 -54.38 69.29 35.31
CA ALA A 8 -53.23 69.02 36.16
C ALA A 8 -53.35 70.08 37.28
N GLY A 9 -52.83 69.76 38.45
CA GLY A 9 -52.46 70.73 39.46
C GLY A 9 -51.27 70.21 40.21
N CYS A 10 -50.28 69.68 39.49
CA CYS A 10 -49.07 69.14 40.09
C CYS A 10 -48.35 70.27 40.82
N LEU A 11 -48.46 70.28 42.14
CA LEU A 11 -47.43 70.84 43.00
C LEU A 11 -46.10 70.30 42.46
N ARG A 12 -45.21 71.20 42.05
CA ARG A 12 -43.85 70.79 41.69
C ARG A 12 -43.25 70.13 42.93
N GLU A 13 -42.58 68.99 42.76
CA GLU A 13 -42.05 68.11 43.82
C GLU A 13 -41.12 68.80 44.85
N ALA A 14 -40.81 70.08 44.66
CA ALA A 14 -39.92 70.87 45.50
C ALA A 14 -40.60 72.07 46.20
N SER A 15 -41.93 72.13 46.23
CA SER A 15 -42.67 73.19 46.92
C SER A 15 -42.77 72.92 48.43
N GLN A 16 -42.53 73.93 49.26
CA GLN A 16 -42.50 73.79 50.72
C GLN A 16 -43.84 74.22 51.34
N THR A 17 -44.38 73.41 52.25
CA THR A 17 -45.63 73.70 52.98
C THR A 17 -45.31 74.38 54.31
N CYS A 18 -45.97 75.51 54.59
CA CYS A 18 -45.85 76.22 55.86
C CYS A 18 -46.80 75.62 56.92
N ALA A 19 -46.51 75.82 58.21
CA ALA A 19 -47.27 75.24 59.33
C ALA A 19 -48.78 75.57 59.38
N ASN A 20 -49.23 76.60 58.65
CA ASN A 20 -50.62 77.02 58.52
C ASN A 20 -51.27 76.66 57.16
N GLY A 21 -50.63 75.81 56.35
CA GLY A 21 -51.19 75.26 55.11
C GLY A 21 -50.93 76.07 53.84
N GLY A 22 -50.22 77.20 53.92
CA GLY A 22 -49.71 77.91 52.74
C GLY A 22 -48.58 77.14 52.05
N VAL A 23 -48.41 77.34 50.74
CA VAL A 23 -47.36 76.65 49.96
C VAL A 23 -46.47 77.67 49.28
N CYS A 24 -45.17 77.66 49.59
CA CYS A 24 -44.19 78.46 48.86
C CYS A 24 -43.69 77.68 47.61
N PRO A 25 -43.55 78.36 46.45
CA PRO A 25 -42.92 77.78 45.26
C PRO A 25 -41.53 77.21 45.55
N PRO A 26 -41.05 76.24 44.74
CA PRO A 26 -39.70 75.70 44.91
C PRO A 26 -38.62 76.78 44.96
N GLY A 27 -37.79 76.76 46.02
CA GLY A 27 -36.69 77.71 46.22
C GLY A 27 -36.99 78.91 47.13
N LEU A 28 -38.20 78.99 47.72
CA LEU A 28 -38.57 80.04 48.67
C LEU A 28 -38.94 79.43 50.04
N GLN A 29 -38.57 80.11 51.13
CA GLN A 29 -38.84 79.68 52.51
C GLN A 29 -39.93 80.52 53.20
N CYS A 30 -40.67 79.89 54.11
CA CYS A 30 -41.69 80.55 54.93
C CYS A 30 -41.05 81.19 56.17
N ILE A 31 -41.15 82.52 56.34
CA ILE A 31 -40.74 83.21 57.57
C ILE A 31 -41.97 83.83 58.26
N GLU A 32 -42.04 83.72 59.59
CA GLU A 32 -43.06 84.39 60.41
C GLU A 32 -42.63 85.82 60.72
N THR A 33 -43.35 86.82 60.21
CA THR A 33 -43.18 88.20 60.67
C THR A 33 -44.07 88.39 61.90
N GLN A 34 -43.47 88.63 63.07
CA GLN A 34 -44.25 88.93 64.27
C GLN A 34 -45.01 90.26 64.10
N GLY A 35 -46.26 90.19 63.62
CA GLY A 35 -47.35 91.02 64.10
C GLY A 35 -47.62 92.38 63.44
N THR A 36 -47.26 92.63 62.18
CA THR A 36 -47.62 93.93 61.53
C THR A 36 -48.50 93.85 60.28
N THR A 37 -48.97 92.67 59.86
CA THR A 37 -50.10 92.55 58.91
C THR A 37 -51.01 91.35 59.26
N PRO A 38 -52.33 91.39 58.94
CA PRO A 38 -53.26 90.29 59.22
C PRO A 38 -53.02 89.01 58.40
N ASP A 39 -52.15 89.07 57.38
CA ASP A 39 -51.67 87.93 56.56
C ASP A 39 -50.12 87.90 56.54
N GLY A 40 -49.50 88.08 57.71
CA GLY A 40 -48.05 88.20 57.87
C GLY A 40 -47.29 86.88 57.72
N LYS A 41 -47.15 86.36 56.49
CA LYS A 41 -46.03 85.48 56.07
C LYS A 41 -45.66 85.78 54.61
N ILE A 42 -44.37 86.03 54.37
CA ILE A 42 -43.81 86.32 53.04
C ILE A 42 -42.95 85.12 52.64
N CYS A 43 -43.10 84.60 51.41
CA CYS A 43 -42.15 83.66 50.84
C CYS A 43 -40.91 84.46 50.42
N VAL A 44 -39.79 84.25 51.10
CA VAL A 44 -38.52 84.90 50.74
C VAL A 44 -37.57 83.89 50.12
N VAL A 45 -36.66 84.38 49.28
CA VAL A 45 -35.55 83.55 48.75
C VAL A 45 -34.67 83.18 49.94
N GLY A 46 -34.26 81.91 50.01
CA GLY A 46 -33.28 81.46 51.01
C GLY A 46 -32.09 82.41 51.00
N THR A 47 -31.86 83.06 52.13
CA THR A 47 -30.73 83.97 52.31
C THR A 47 -29.64 83.18 52.98
N CYS A 48 -28.47 83.15 52.36
CA CYS A 48 -27.25 82.63 52.96
C CYS A 48 -27.06 83.16 54.38
N GLY A 49 -26.50 82.33 55.26
CA GLY A 49 -26.14 82.67 56.63
C GLY A 49 -27.28 82.53 57.63
N ASN A 50 -28.27 81.68 57.34
CA ASN A 50 -29.43 81.46 58.20
C ASN A 50 -29.29 80.22 59.11
N GLY A 51 -28.20 79.47 58.97
CA GLY A 51 -27.82 78.29 59.73
C GLY A 51 -28.42 77.00 59.18
N ARG A 52 -28.98 77.03 57.96
CA ARG A 52 -29.57 75.86 57.30
C ARG A 52 -29.18 75.85 55.84
N LEU A 53 -28.80 74.67 55.35
CA LEU A 53 -28.40 74.48 53.96
C LEU A 53 -29.64 74.48 53.04
N ASP A 54 -29.84 75.56 52.30
CA ASP A 54 -30.98 75.71 51.41
C ASP A 54 -30.71 75.22 49.98
N ARG A 55 -31.78 75.05 49.19
CA ARG A 55 -31.69 74.52 47.84
C ARG A 55 -30.98 75.52 46.91
N GLY A 56 -29.71 75.26 46.61
CA GLY A 56 -28.85 76.11 45.80
C GLY A 56 -27.58 76.55 46.53
N GLU A 57 -27.55 76.37 47.85
CA GLU A 57 -26.38 76.61 48.70
C GLU A 57 -25.53 75.34 48.81
N VAL A 58 -24.22 75.51 48.90
CA VAL A 58 -23.25 74.41 49.07
C VAL A 58 -22.82 74.27 50.54
N CYS A 59 -22.92 75.36 51.30
CA CYS A 59 -22.68 75.45 52.74
C CYS A 59 -23.62 76.53 53.33
N ASP A 60 -23.86 76.51 54.65
CA ASP A 60 -24.43 77.64 55.42
C ASP A 60 -23.97 77.46 56.87
N ASP A 61 -23.23 78.43 57.40
CA ASP A 61 -22.59 78.36 58.72
C ASP A 61 -23.31 79.21 59.80
N GLY A 62 -24.49 79.76 59.46
CA GLY A 62 -25.27 80.60 60.36
C GLY A 62 -24.92 82.08 60.35
N ASN A 63 -24.07 82.54 59.42
CA ASN A 63 -23.80 83.95 59.23
C ASN A 63 -23.40 84.31 57.77
N ASN A 64 -23.26 85.60 57.43
CA ASN A 64 -22.92 86.07 56.07
C ASN A 64 -21.53 86.70 55.99
N ARG A 65 -20.52 86.01 56.52
CA ARG A 65 -19.14 86.51 56.57
C ARG A 65 -18.21 85.53 55.87
N SER A 66 -17.73 85.87 54.68
CA SER A 66 -16.67 85.07 54.04
C SER A 66 -15.39 84.99 54.90
N GLY A 67 -14.66 83.87 54.82
CA GLY A 67 -13.42 83.65 55.56
C GLY A 67 -13.56 82.77 56.81
N ASP A 68 -14.76 82.24 57.10
CA ASP A 68 -15.02 81.35 58.25
C ASP A 68 -15.47 79.93 57.85
N GLY A 69 -15.37 79.60 56.56
CA GLY A 69 -15.63 78.25 56.04
C GLY A 69 -16.89 78.13 55.21
N CYS A 70 -17.70 79.19 55.11
CA CYS A 70 -18.73 79.33 54.10
C CYS A 70 -18.79 80.78 53.59
N PRO A 71 -18.64 81.04 52.27
CA PRO A 71 -18.70 82.40 51.76
C PRO A 71 -20.09 83.03 51.93
N ALA A 72 -20.15 84.36 51.99
CA ALA A 72 -21.37 85.13 52.27
C ALA A 72 -22.48 85.02 51.20
N ASP A 73 -22.23 84.32 50.09
CA ASP A 73 -23.21 83.95 49.07
C ASP A 73 -23.54 82.45 49.07
N CYS A 74 -22.98 81.69 50.01
CA CYS A 74 -23.19 80.25 50.25
C CYS A 74 -22.88 79.38 49.02
N MET A 75 -22.05 79.89 48.11
CA MET A 75 -21.48 79.10 47.02
C MET A 75 -20.32 78.23 47.53
N ALA A 76 -19.74 77.44 46.65
CA ALA A 76 -18.60 76.61 47.03
C ALA A 76 -17.46 77.52 47.54
N PRO A 77 -16.86 77.22 48.71
CA PRO A 77 -15.82 78.07 49.30
C PRO A 77 -14.56 78.21 48.42
N CYS A 78 -14.32 77.27 47.50
CA CYS A 78 -13.15 77.28 46.63
C CYS A 78 -13.42 77.98 45.29
N GLY A 79 -12.58 78.97 44.94
CA GLY A 79 -12.61 79.66 43.64
C GLY A 79 -13.36 80.99 43.66
N ASP A 80 -13.55 81.59 44.83
CA ASP A 80 -14.37 82.77 45.07
C ASP A 80 -13.55 84.06 45.32
N GLY A 81 -12.22 83.96 45.42
CA GLY A 81 -11.34 85.09 45.68
C GLY A 81 -10.86 85.20 47.14
N VAL A 82 -11.26 84.29 48.04
CA VAL A 82 -11.00 84.32 49.49
C VAL A 82 -10.52 82.95 49.98
N LEU A 83 -9.47 82.92 50.81
CA LEU A 83 -8.92 81.67 51.36
C LEU A 83 -9.63 81.27 52.67
N ASP A 84 -10.48 80.25 52.62
CA ASP A 84 -11.26 79.78 53.77
C ASP A 84 -10.51 78.76 54.67
N PRO A 85 -10.90 78.61 55.96
CA PRO A 85 -10.30 77.64 56.88
C PRO A 85 -10.53 76.19 56.42
N GLY A 86 -9.50 75.58 55.86
CA GLY A 86 -9.55 74.22 55.29
C GLY A 86 -9.10 74.16 53.84
N GLU A 87 -8.94 75.32 53.20
CA GLU A 87 -8.45 75.44 51.82
C GLU A 87 -6.96 75.77 51.79
N ALA A 88 -6.26 75.22 50.79
CA ALA A 88 -4.83 75.47 50.60
C ALA A 88 -4.56 76.55 49.54
N CYS A 89 -5.46 76.73 48.57
CA CYS A 89 -5.46 77.75 47.52
C CYS A 89 -6.88 77.94 46.95
N ASP A 90 -7.09 79.05 46.24
CA ASP A 90 -8.40 79.57 45.83
C ASP A 90 -8.60 79.53 44.28
N ASP A 91 -7.91 78.62 43.60
CA ASP A 91 -8.04 78.39 42.15
C ASP A 91 -8.48 76.95 41.86
N CYS A 92 -9.79 76.71 41.87
CA CYS A 92 -10.39 75.40 41.61
C CYS A 92 -10.31 74.93 40.12
N SER A 93 -9.10 74.92 39.54
CA SER A 93 -8.78 74.41 38.20
C SER A 93 -7.87 73.18 38.23
N THR A 94 -8.34 72.09 38.82
CA THR A 94 -7.65 70.79 38.76
C THR A 94 -8.33 69.84 37.76
N VAL A 95 -8.27 70.19 36.47
CA VAL A 95 -8.37 69.18 35.40
C VAL A 95 -7.21 69.27 34.39
N ASP A 96 -6.15 70.02 34.69
CA ASP A 96 -4.83 69.75 34.12
C ASP A 96 -4.10 68.82 35.10
N GLY A 97 -3.87 67.57 34.67
CA GLY A 97 -3.21 66.53 35.49
C GLY A 97 -3.80 65.12 35.38
N LEU A 98 -4.97 64.93 34.76
CA LEU A 98 -5.59 63.61 34.70
C LEU A 98 -5.05 62.75 33.55
N PHE A 99 -4.25 61.77 33.91
CA PHE A 99 -3.83 60.70 33.03
C PHE A 99 -5.01 59.78 32.69
N LEU A 100 -5.41 59.76 31.42
CA LEU A 100 -6.54 58.96 30.94
C LEU A 100 -6.12 58.07 29.77
N VAL A 101 -6.45 56.79 29.87
CA VAL A 101 -6.34 55.82 28.78
C VAL A 101 -7.75 55.48 28.30
N SER A 102 -7.98 55.58 26.99
CA SER A 102 -9.26 55.29 26.34
C SER A 102 -9.06 54.30 25.20
N PRO A 103 -9.82 53.18 25.15
CA PRO A 103 -10.81 52.73 26.13
C PRO A 103 -10.16 52.26 27.45
N GLN A 104 -10.95 52.17 28.53
CA GLN A 104 -10.46 51.73 29.86
C GLN A 104 -10.34 50.20 30.01
N VAL A 105 -10.92 49.44 29.08
CA VAL A 105 -10.80 47.98 28.95
C VAL A 105 -10.79 47.67 27.46
N VAL A 106 -9.96 46.72 27.02
CA VAL A 106 -9.99 46.21 25.65
C VAL A 106 -10.35 44.73 25.68
N THR A 107 -11.33 44.35 24.86
CA THR A 107 -11.74 42.96 24.71
C THR A 107 -11.60 42.52 23.26
N PHE A 108 -10.90 41.41 23.05
CA PHE A 108 -10.80 40.73 21.76
C PHE A 108 -11.65 39.46 21.80
N MET A 109 -12.40 39.21 20.74
CA MET A 109 -13.20 37.99 20.57
C MET A 109 -12.78 37.31 19.26
N ALA A 110 -12.52 36.01 19.30
CA ALA A 110 -12.24 35.20 18.12
C ALA A 110 -12.84 33.80 18.25
N THR A 111 -12.89 33.07 17.14
CA THR A 111 -13.05 31.61 17.12
C THR A 111 -11.70 30.98 16.78
N GLU A 112 -11.46 29.76 17.26
CA GLU A 112 -10.23 29.02 16.99
C GLU A 112 -9.93 28.96 15.49
N GLY A 113 -8.78 29.49 15.07
CA GLY A 113 -8.35 29.44 13.68
C GLY A 113 -8.90 30.54 12.75
N ASP A 114 -9.81 31.40 13.23
CA ASP A 114 -10.31 32.53 12.46
C ASP A 114 -9.23 33.59 12.24
N VAL A 115 -9.49 34.50 11.28
CA VAL A 115 -8.68 35.71 11.07
C VAL A 115 -8.56 36.48 12.38
N VAL A 116 -7.33 36.79 12.76
CA VAL A 116 -7.03 37.60 13.96
C VAL A 116 -7.90 38.87 13.99
N PRO A 117 -8.52 39.19 15.13
CA PRO A 117 -9.41 40.36 15.24
C PRO A 117 -8.74 41.66 14.81
N ALA A 118 -9.56 42.61 14.35
CA ALA A 118 -9.10 43.95 14.01
C ALA A 118 -8.36 44.58 15.19
N ALA A 119 -7.31 45.34 14.88
CA ALA A 119 -6.55 46.03 15.90
C ALA A 119 -7.38 47.12 16.59
N VAL A 120 -7.12 47.35 17.87
CA VAL A 120 -7.82 48.34 18.68
C VAL A 120 -6.90 49.52 18.95
N ALA A 121 -7.35 50.72 18.57
CA ALA A 121 -6.65 51.95 18.88
C ALA A 121 -6.87 52.34 20.35
N VAL A 122 -5.77 52.62 21.06
CA VAL A 122 -5.73 53.08 22.44
C VAL A 122 -5.16 54.48 22.47
N ALA A 123 -5.95 55.45 22.91
CA ALA A 123 -5.53 56.83 23.06
C ALA A 123 -5.14 57.11 24.52
N VAL A 124 -3.94 57.62 24.71
CA VAL A 124 -3.39 58.01 26.02
C VAL A 124 -3.32 59.53 26.07
N ARG A 125 -4.11 60.18 26.94
CA ARG A 125 -4.00 61.63 27.17
C ARG A 125 -2.83 61.96 28.09
N LEU A 126 -2.03 62.92 27.67
CA LEU A 126 -0.83 63.36 28.37
C LEU A 126 -1.16 64.56 29.28
N PRO A 127 -0.73 64.56 30.55
CA PRO A 127 -1.09 65.61 31.51
C PRO A 127 -0.29 66.92 31.35
N HIS A 128 0.79 66.93 30.54
CA HIS A 128 1.64 68.11 30.32
C HIS A 128 1.92 68.29 28.82
N ARG A 129 1.96 69.54 28.35
CA ARG A 129 2.04 69.91 26.92
C ARG A 129 3.40 69.66 26.27
N ASP A 130 4.46 69.42 27.07
CA ASP A 130 5.84 69.28 26.59
C ASP A 130 6.51 68.00 27.19
N ASP A 131 7.23 67.24 26.34
CA ASP A 131 8.18 66.14 26.67
C ASP A 131 7.71 64.89 27.45
N ALA A 132 6.44 64.50 27.40
CA ALA A 132 5.96 63.28 28.05
C ALA A 132 6.26 61.98 27.26
N VAL A 133 7.16 61.11 27.72
CA VAL A 133 7.44 59.70 27.31
C VAL A 133 6.32 58.65 27.46
N ALA A 134 5.50 58.29 26.45
CA ALA A 134 4.54 57.17 26.62
C ALA A 134 5.10 55.84 26.05
N ALA A 135 5.22 54.80 26.89
CA ALA A 135 5.65 53.45 26.47
C ALA A 135 4.71 52.38 27.04
N GLY A 136 4.44 51.33 26.26
CA GLY A 136 3.62 50.20 26.68
C GLY A 136 4.35 48.87 26.56
N PHE A 137 4.01 47.92 27.44
CA PHE A 137 4.60 46.57 27.46
C PHE A 137 3.49 45.54 27.31
N ALA A 138 3.54 44.76 26.23
CA ALA A 138 2.55 43.71 25.92
C ALA A 138 3.21 42.31 25.96
N PRO A 139 2.46 41.25 26.32
CA PRO A 139 2.94 39.87 26.26
C PRO A 139 3.06 39.37 24.81
N THR A 140 3.73 38.24 24.60
CA THR A 140 4.08 37.71 23.27
C THR A 140 2.90 37.41 22.32
N TRP A 141 1.69 37.20 22.86
CA TRP A 141 0.47 36.95 22.08
C TRP A 141 -0.28 38.24 21.68
N LEU A 142 0.24 39.41 22.08
CA LEU A 142 -0.34 40.73 21.84
C LEU A 142 0.74 41.67 21.30
N SER A 143 0.61 42.12 20.05
CA SER A 143 1.48 43.15 19.50
C SER A 143 0.96 44.55 19.87
N LEU A 144 1.87 45.42 20.28
CA LEU A 144 1.61 46.83 20.57
C LEU A 144 2.49 47.69 19.63
N THR A 145 1.88 48.53 18.82
CA THR A 145 2.58 49.46 17.91
C THR A 145 2.25 50.90 18.29
N SER A 146 3.24 51.80 18.28
CA SER A 146 3.01 53.23 18.52
C SER A 146 2.41 53.92 17.29
N GLY A 147 1.39 54.74 17.50
CA GLY A 147 0.69 55.52 16.48
C GLY A 147 1.02 57.03 16.51
N PRO A 148 0.16 57.87 15.89
CA PRO A 148 0.32 59.31 15.85
C PRO A 148 0.34 59.94 17.26
N ARG A 149 0.98 61.09 17.36
CA ARG A 149 1.14 61.80 18.63
C ARG A 149 0.96 63.30 18.46
N THR A 150 0.22 63.90 19.39
CA THR A 150 0.00 65.34 19.51
C THR A 150 0.55 65.83 20.84
N ALA A 151 0.49 67.15 21.09
CA ALA A 151 0.90 67.74 22.37
C ALA A 151 0.18 67.14 23.59
N ASN A 152 -1.04 66.62 23.41
CA ASN A 152 -1.89 66.18 24.53
C ASN A 152 -2.32 64.70 24.43
N THR A 153 -1.89 63.95 23.40
CA THR A 153 -2.37 62.59 23.15
C THR A 153 -1.32 61.75 22.42
N ALA A 154 -1.09 60.53 22.88
CA ALA A 154 -0.33 59.50 22.18
C ALA A 154 -1.24 58.32 21.85
N GLU A 155 -1.23 57.86 20.60
CA GLU A 155 -2.01 56.71 20.17
C GLU A 155 -1.15 55.45 20.12
N PHE A 156 -1.77 54.31 20.41
CA PHE A 156 -1.18 52.98 20.30
C PHE A 156 -2.17 52.04 19.62
N GLU A 157 -1.66 51.05 18.91
CA GLU A 157 -2.46 50.04 18.24
C GLU A 157 -2.17 48.66 18.87
N LEU A 158 -3.21 48.05 19.43
CA LEU A 158 -3.16 46.71 20.02
C LEU A 158 -3.72 45.68 19.06
N ARG A 159 -2.98 44.59 18.81
CA ARG A 159 -3.42 43.52 17.92
C ARG A 159 -3.05 42.15 18.48
N VAL A 160 -3.98 41.21 18.43
CA VAL A 160 -3.73 39.81 18.81
C VAL A 160 -2.97 39.10 17.69
N THR A 161 -2.02 38.25 18.05
CA THR A 161 -1.15 37.55 17.08
C THR A 161 -1.50 36.08 16.88
N ASP A 162 -2.29 35.47 17.75
CA ASP A 162 -2.57 34.02 17.75
C ASP A 162 -4.01 33.71 18.18
N THR A 163 -4.75 33.00 17.33
CA THR A 163 -6.14 32.52 17.54
C THR A 163 -6.22 30.99 17.73
N SER A 164 -5.09 30.29 17.85
CA SER A 164 -5.05 28.82 17.85
C SER A 164 -5.41 28.15 19.18
N MET A 165 -5.46 28.90 20.28
CA MET A 165 -5.68 28.33 21.61
C MET A 165 -7.02 28.78 22.19
N VAL A 166 -7.97 27.84 22.26
CA VAL A 166 -9.31 28.01 22.85
C VAL A 166 -9.23 28.39 24.33
N GLY A 167 -10.09 29.31 24.74
CA GLY A 167 -10.24 29.74 26.13
C GLY A 167 -10.10 31.24 26.31
N GLU A 168 -10.18 31.66 27.58
CA GLU A 168 -10.04 33.06 27.96
C GLU A 168 -8.63 33.35 28.46
N ARG A 169 -8.07 34.48 28.01
CA ARG A 169 -6.81 35.03 28.48
C ARG A 169 -7.03 36.45 28.95
N SER A 170 -6.51 36.76 30.12
CA SER A 170 -6.49 38.12 30.64
C SER A 170 -5.05 38.55 30.92
N THR A 171 -4.75 39.80 30.59
CA THR A 171 -3.46 40.45 30.90
C THR A 171 -3.70 41.94 31.12
N SER A 172 -2.71 42.64 31.66
CA SER A 172 -2.69 44.10 31.68
C SER A 172 -1.54 44.63 30.82
N VAL A 173 -1.81 45.62 29.96
CA VAL A 173 -0.76 46.37 29.26
C VAL A 173 -0.47 47.63 30.08
N ARG A 174 0.75 47.71 30.62
CA ARG A 174 1.18 48.87 31.41
C ARG A 174 1.62 49.99 30.49
N PHE A 175 0.95 51.13 30.56
CA PHE A 175 1.38 52.39 29.96
C PHE A 175 2.08 53.25 31.01
N THR A 176 3.34 53.62 30.74
CA THR A 176 4.13 54.54 31.55
C THR A 176 4.26 55.90 30.86
N ILE A 177 4.02 56.99 31.59
CA ILE A 177 4.33 58.36 31.16
C ILE A 177 5.49 58.90 32.02
N SER A 178 6.56 59.36 31.39
CA SER A 178 7.69 60.03 32.05
C SER A 178 7.83 61.49 31.60
N HIS A 179 8.05 62.42 32.54
CA HIS A 179 8.30 63.85 32.27
C HIS A 179 9.60 64.31 32.96
N GLN A 180 10.35 65.24 32.36
CA GLN A 180 11.69 65.65 32.84
C GLN A 180 11.71 66.25 34.25
N SER A 181 10.60 66.85 34.71
CA SER A 181 10.48 67.45 36.05
C SER A 181 9.72 66.59 37.08
N SER A 182 9.33 65.36 36.75
CA SER A 182 8.49 64.52 37.62
C SER A 182 9.30 63.70 38.64
N THR A 183 8.75 63.47 39.83
CA THR A 183 9.35 62.64 40.91
C THR A 183 9.20 61.13 40.69
N GLY A 184 8.58 60.71 39.58
CA GLY A 184 8.41 59.31 39.15
C GLY A 184 7.44 59.16 37.97
N PRO A 185 7.49 58.06 37.21
CA PRO A 185 6.61 57.84 36.06
C PRO A 185 5.17 57.54 36.49
N LEU A 186 4.18 58.12 35.80
CA LEU A 186 2.77 57.77 35.97
C LEU A 186 2.48 56.46 35.22
N THR A 187 1.80 55.51 35.85
CA THR A 187 1.52 54.19 35.27
C THR A 187 0.05 53.84 35.25
N PHE A 188 -0.46 53.31 34.14
CA PHE A 188 -1.82 52.79 34.01
C PHE A 188 -1.78 51.40 33.41
N ASP A 189 -2.39 50.46 34.09
CA ASP A 189 -2.50 49.08 33.66
C ASP A 189 -3.84 48.89 32.95
N LEU A 190 -3.81 48.87 31.61
CA LEU A 190 -4.99 48.65 30.78
C LEU A 190 -5.35 47.16 30.79
N PRO A 191 -6.48 46.74 31.37
CA PRO A 191 -6.92 45.35 31.30
C PRO A 191 -7.31 44.96 29.87
N ILE A 192 -6.74 43.84 29.42
CA ILE A 192 -7.01 43.20 28.14
C ILE A 192 -7.63 41.83 28.42
N VAL A 193 -8.77 41.56 27.82
CA VAL A 193 -9.40 40.24 27.83
C VAL A 193 -9.46 39.71 26.40
N TYR A 194 -9.03 38.48 26.19
CA TYR A 194 -9.09 37.81 24.90
C TYR A 194 -9.79 36.47 25.05
N HIS A 195 -10.90 36.28 24.34
CA HIS A 195 -11.67 35.05 24.37
C HIS A 195 -11.68 34.38 23.00
N VAL A 196 -11.26 33.11 22.96
CA VAL A 196 -11.30 32.25 21.77
C VAL A 196 -12.32 31.15 21.98
N ALA A 197 -13.41 31.17 21.21
CA ALA A 197 -14.39 30.09 21.16
C ALA A 197 -13.85 28.88 20.37
N ALA A 198 -14.28 27.66 20.69
CA ALA A 198 -13.91 26.47 19.91
C ALA A 198 -14.49 26.52 18.49
N SER A 199 -13.71 26.08 17.49
CA SER A 199 -14.18 26.01 16.09
C SER A 199 -15.30 24.98 15.92
N ASP A 200 -16.28 25.31 15.07
CA ASP A 200 -17.32 24.39 14.62
C ASP A 200 -16.85 23.48 13.47
N LEU A 201 -15.58 23.59 13.04
CA LEU A 201 -14.99 22.75 12.00
C LEU A 201 -15.18 21.28 12.36
N ALA A 202 -15.97 20.54 11.60
CA ALA A 202 -16.31 19.15 11.80
C ALA A 202 -15.69 18.32 10.68
N LEU A 203 -15.21 17.14 11.04
CA LEU A 203 -14.68 16.15 10.11
C LEU A 203 -14.99 14.75 10.64
N GLN A 204 -15.72 13.97 9.86
CA GLN A 204 -16.09 12.61 10.22
C GLN A 204 -15.95 11.70 9.02
N ALA A 205 -15.22 10.59 9.19
CA ALA A 205 -15.08 9.54 8.21
C ALA A 205 -15.98 8.35 8.55
N THR A 206 -16.71 7.85 7.56
CA THR A 206 -17.58 6.68 7.69
C THR A 206 -17.33 5.72 6.51
N PRO A 207 -16.98 4.44 6.77
CA PRO A 207 -16.71 3.83 8.08
C PRO A 207 -15.35 4.29 8.66
N GLY A 208 -15.21 4.27 9.98
CA GLY A 208 -13.93 4.55 10.68
C GLY A 208 -12.95 3.38 10.67
N THR A 209 -13.33 2.23 10.10
CA THR A 209 -12.46 1.05 9.99
C THR A 209 -12.72 0.34 8.67
N LEU A 210 -11.63 -0.09 8.02
CA LEU A 210 -11.62 -0.91 6.82
C LEU A 210 -10.78 -2.17 7.06
N ALA A 211 -11.30 -3.31 6.63
CA ALA A 211 -10.60 -4.58 6.67
C ALA A 211 -10.45 -5.14 5.26
N PHE A 212 -9.23 -5.45 4.85
CA PHE A 212 -8.89 -6.08 3.58
C PHE A 212 -8.35 -7.48 3.84
N MET A 213 -8.68 -8.41 2.96
CA MET A 213 -8.17 -9.76 3.02
C MET A 213 -7.77 -10.17 1.60
N ALA A 214 -6.62 -10.82 1.49
CA ALA A 214 -6.16 -11.41 0.24
C ALA A 214 -5.56 -12.78 0.52
N VAL A 215 -5.35 -13.54 -0.56
CA VAL A 215 -4.67 -14.83 -0.52
C VAL A 215 -3.26 -14.66 -1.12
N GLY A 216 -2.25 -15.29 -0.53
CA GLY A 216 -0.88 -15.27 -1.04
C GLY A 216 -0.82 -15.63 -2.53
N GLY A 217 -0.26 -14.73 -3.36
CA GLY A 217 -0.19 -14.88 -4.82
C GLY A 217 -1.49 -14.58 -5.60
N GLY A 218 -2.57 -14.17 -4.94
CA GLY A 218 -3.83 -13.79 -5.57
C GLY A 218 -3.89 -12.34 -6.05
N ALA A 219 -4.96 -11.98 -6.78
CA ALA A 219 -5.21 -10.60 -7.19
C ALA A 219 -5.37 -9.65 -5.99
N ALA A 220 -4.96 -8.39 -6.18
CA ALA A 220 -5.14 -7.36 -5.15
C ALA A 220 -6.63 -7.21 -4.78
N PRO A 221 -6.97 -7.03 -3.49
CA PRO A 221 -8.34 -6.87 -3.08
C PRO A 221 -8.94 -5.57 -3.67
N PRO A 222 -10.23 -5.56 -4.03
CA PRO A 222 -10.85 -4.38 -4.62
C PRO A 222 -10.78 -3.17 -3.66
N PRO A 223 -10.61 -1.94 -4.19
CA PRO A 223 -10.61 -0.74 -3.37
C PRO A 223 -11.92 -0.57 -2.59
N ARG A 224 -11.84 -0.01 -1.39
CA ARG A 224 -13.01 0.28 -0.53
C ARG A 224 -13.18 1.77 -0.34
N SER A 225 -14.43 2.24 -0.31
CA SER A 225 -14.73 3.66 -0.19
C SER A 225 -14.93 4.09 1.27
N VAL A 226 -14.40 5.27 1.59
CA VAL A 226 -14.68 6.02 2.82
C VAL A 226 -15.42 7.29 2.42
N SER A 227 -16.57 7.54 3.05
CA SER A 227 -17.30 8.80 2.92
C SER A 227 -16.88 9.75 4.04
N VAL A 228 -16.52 10.97 3.69
CA VAL A 228 -16.02 11.99 4.63
C VAL A 228 -16.97 13.17 4.61
N THR A 229 -17.65 13.40 5.72
CA THR A 229 -18.47 14.59 5.95
C THR A 229 -17.64 15.66 6.64
N PHE A 230 -17.63 16.86 6.07
CA PHE A 230 -16.90 18.02 6.59
C PHE A 230 -17.65 19.32 6.31
N ASN A 231 -17.35 20.38 7.05
CA ASN A 231 -17.84 21.75 6.81
C ASN A 231 -16.71 22.76 6.52
N GLY A 232 -15.46 22.30 6.39
CA GLY A 232 -14.32 23.09 5.94
C GLY A 232 -14.25 23.29 4.42
N ALA A 233 -13.19 23.92 3.94
CA ALA A 233 -13.05 24.31 2.52
C ALA A 233 -12.91 23.10 1.58
N ASN A 234 -12.19 22.06 1.99
CA ASN A 234 -11.98 20.80 1.27
C ASN A 234 -11.62 19.68 2.26
N ALA A 235 -11.72 18.42 1.81
CA ALA A 235 -11.14 17.27 2.48
C ALA A 235 -9.93 16.74 1.69
N SER A 236 -8.84 16.40 2.37
CA SER A 236 -7.59 15.93 1.78
C SER A 236 -6.97 14.78 2.59
N VAL A 237 -6.06 14.04 1.95
CA VAL A 237 -5.26 13.01 2.61
C VAL A 237 -4.05 13.68 3.28
N VAL A 238 -3.89 13.48 4.59
CA VAL A 238 -2.76 14.01 5.37
C VAL A 238 -1.63 13.00 5.43
N SER A 239 -1.95 11.74 5.69
CA SER A 239 -0.97 10.64 5.66
C SER A 239 -1.66 9.28 5.46
N ALA A 240 -0.90 8.32 4.95
CA ALA A 240 -1.34 6.93 4.82
C ALA A 240 -0.14 5.99 4.99
N PRO A 241 -0.34 4.73 5.42
CA PRO A 241 0.71 3.72 5.46
C PRO A 241 1.28 3.47 4.05
N SER A 242 2.58 3.14 3.95
CA SER A 242 3.27 2.94 2.66
C SER A 242 2.70 1.80 1.80
N TRP A 243 1.92 0.90 2.39
CA TRP A 243 1.26 -0.22 1.72
C TRP A 243 -0.20 0.09 1.29
N VAL A 244 -0.68 1.31 1.54
CA VAL A 244 -2.03 1.79 1.19
C VAL A 244 -1.94 2.97 0.23
N ALA A 245 -2.74 2.97 -0.83
CA ALA A 245 -3.00 4.16 -1.65
C ALA A 245 -4.43 4.66 -1.47
N VAL A 246 -4.58 5.98 -1.44
CA VAL A 246 -5.85 6.67 -1.25
C VAL A 246 -6.07 7.61 -2.44
N SER A 247 -7.23 7.50 -3.10
CA SER A 247 -7.57 8.37 -4.24
C SER A 247 -7.91 9.79 -3.76
N SER A 248 -7.53 10.82 -4.51
CA SER A 248 -8.06 12.18 -4.34
C SER A 248 -9.40 12.36 -5.06
N PRO A 249 -10.48 12.79 -4.40
CA PRO A 249 -11.75 13.06 -5.09
C PRO A 249 -11.68 14.33 -5.95
N ALA A 250 -12.41 14.34 -7.07
CA ALA A 250 -12.69 15.53 -7.88
C ALA A 250 -13.97 16.25 -7.38
N PRO A 251 -14.08 17.57 -7.58
CA PRO A 251 -13.93 18.58 -6.52
C PRO A 251 -14.83 18.33 -5.28
N ALA A 252 -14.25 18.48 -4.08
CA ALA A 252 -14.76 17.99 -2.81
C ALA A 252 -15.98 18.79 -2.30
N THR A 253 -17.17 18.35 -2.70
CA THR A 253 -18.41 18.66 -1.99
C THR A 253 -18.58 17.68 -0.83
N SER A 254 -19.15 18.14 0.28
CA SER A 254 -19.42 17.30 1.44
C SER A 254 -20.75 16.53 1.22
N PRO A 255 -20.77 15.19 1.33
CA PRO A 255 -19.66 14.30 1.67
C PRO A 255 -18.74 13.94 0.49
N ALA A 256 -17.43 13.88 0.74
CA ALA A 256 -16.44 13.45 -0.24
C ALA A 256 -16.13 11.95 -0.12
N ALA A 257 -15.96 11.26 -1.24
CA ALA A 257 -15.65 9.82 -1.27
C ALA A 257 -14.17 9.57 -1.60
N PHE A 258 -13.48 8.83 -0.74
CA PHE A 258 -12.09 8.41 -0.92
C PHE A 258 -12.04 6.89 -1.15
N ALA A 259 -11.40 6.43 -2.23
CA ALA A 259 -11.11 5.01 -2.43
C ALA A 259 -9.76 4.66 -1.78
N VAL A 260 -9.78 3.66 -0.91
CA VAL A 260 -8.62 3.11 -0.21
C VAL A 260 -8.27 1.76 -0.85
N SER A 261 -7.02 1.57 -1.26
CA SER A 261 -6.52 0.40 -1.98
C SER A 261 -5.20 -0.10 -1.41
N ILE A 262 -4.94 -1.40 -1.53
CA ILE A 262 -3.66 -2.01 -1.12
C ILE A 262 -2.74 -2.06 -2.34
N ILE A 263 -1.56 -1.46 -2.26
CA ILE A 263 -0.65 -1.30 -3.42
C ILE A 263 0.55 -2.23 -3.42
N ASN A 264 0.91 -2.79 -2.26
CA ASN A 264 1.93 -3.83 -2.17
C ASN A 264 1.25 -5.13 -1.79
N THR A 265 1.37 -6.17 -2.61
CA THR A 265 0.86 -7.52 -2.33
C THR A 265 1.98 -8.54 -2.12
N SER A 266 3.24 -8.07 -2.14
CA SER A 266 4.46 -8.88 -2.03
C SER A 266 4.78 -9.24 -0.57
N PHE A 267 3.77 -9.61 0.21
CA PHE A 267 3.93 -9.98 1.60
C PHE A 267 4.02 -11.50 1.75
N SER A 268 4.73 -11.96 2.78
CA SER A 268 4.75 -13.39 3.11
C SER A 268 3.37 -13.85 3.56
N PRO A 269 2.91 -15.05 3.18
CA PRO A 269 1.69 -15.64 3.71
C PRO A 269 1.63 -15.60 5.25
N GLY A 270 0.47 -15.27 5.82
CA GLY A 270 0.30 -15.06 7.26
C GLY A 270 0.58 -13.64 7.75
N THR A 271 0.98 -12.72 6.86
CA THR A 271 1.20 -11.31 7.21
C THR A 271 -0.11 -10.63 7.62
N VAL A 272 -0.07 -9.94 8.75
CA VAL A 272 -1.13 -9.03 9.20
C VAL A 272 -0.53 -7.62 9.32
N LEU A 273 -1.09 -6.67 8.57
CA LEU A 273 -0.71 -5.26 8.62
C LEU A 273 -1.87 -4.43 9.19
N SER A 274 -1.50 -3.39 9.92
CA SER A 274 -2.44 -2.46 10.53
C SER A 274 -1.83 -1.06 10.51
N GLY A 275 -2.65 -0.05 10.21
CA GLY A 275 -2.24 1.35 10.19
C GLY A 275 -3.40 2.28 9.86
N ASP A 276 -3.20 3.57 10.11
CA ASP A 276 -4.26 4.56 9.98
C ASP A 276 -4.07 5.42 8.72
N VAL A 277 -5.15 5.60 7.96
CA VAL A 277 -5.24 6.65 6.94
C VAL A 277 -5.77 7.90 7.62
N VAL A 278 -4.98 8.97 7.61
CA VAL A 278 -5.35 10.26 8.23
C VAL A 278 -5.88 11.20 7.15
N LEU A 279 -7.11 11.64 7.34
CA LEU A 279 -7.82 12.58 6.46
C LEU A 279 -7.97 13.91 7.19
N GLY A 280 -7.91 15.01 6.46
CA GLY A 280 -7.94 16.36 7.03
C GLY A 280 -8.89 17.29 6.29
N THR A 281 -9.38 18.30 6.99
CA THR A 281 -10.09 19.45 6.41
C THR A 281 -9.54 20.73 7.01
N THR A 282 -9.57 21.81 6.24
CA THR A 282 -9.02 23.11 6.64
C THR A 282 -10.07 24.20 6.59
N GLN A 283 -9.98 25.14 7.51
CA GLN A 283 -10.70 26.40 7.50
C GLN A 283 -9.68 27.49 7.86
N GLU A 284 -9.45 28.42 6.94
CA GLU A 284 -8.39 29.43 7.05
C GLU A 284 -7.02 28.81 7.43
N ALA A 285 -6.46 29.15 8.59
CA ALA A 285 -5.16 28.67 9.06
C ALA A 285 -5.24 27.36 9.88
N PHE A 286 -6.45 26.84 10.14
CA PHE A 286 -6.68 25.70 11.03
C PHE A 286 -6.99 24.41 10.27
N GLN A 287 -6.50 23.28 10.78
CA GLN A 287 -6.71 21.96 10.20
C GLN A 287 -7.29 21.01 11.26
N ARG A 288 -8.38 20.32 10.92
CA ARG A 288 -8.91 19.20 11.70
C ARG A 288 -8.68 17.89 10.96
N VAL A 289 -8.37 16.82 11.70
CA VAL A 289 -8.08 15.50 11.14
C VAL A 289 -8.97 14.41 11.74
N THR A 290 -9.17 13.33 10.98
CA THR A 290 -9.86 12.11 11.38
C THR A 290 -9.08 10.90 10.84
N ALA A 291 -9.12 9.77 11.54
CA ALA A 291 -8.39 8.57 11.17
C ALA A 291 -9.35 7.45 10.76
N VAL A 292 -9.01 6.75 9.68
CA VAL A 292 -9.66 5.51 9.27
C VAL A 292 -8.67 4.38 9.50
N HIS A 293 -9.01 3.47 10.41
CA HIS A 293 -8.16 2.33 10.72
C HIS A 293 -8.22 1.29 9.60
N VAL A 294 -7.09 0.95 9.00
CA VAL A 294 -7.01 -0.04 7.94
C VAL A 294 -6.28 -1.28 8.45
N SER A 295 -6.92 -2.43 8.32
CA SER A 295 -6.31 -3.74 8.57
C SER A 295 -6.24 -4.54 7.28
N TYR A 296 -5.15 -5.28 7.09
CA TYR A 296 -4.94 -6.18 5.97
C TYR A 296 -4.41 -7.52 6.45
N SER A 297 -5.06 -8.62 6.06
CA SER A 297 -4.61 -9.99 6.36
C SER A 297 -4.34 -10.76 5.08
N LEU A 298 -3.14 -11.31 4.95
CA LEU A 298 -2.78 -12.21 3.86
C LEU A 298 -2.89 -13.67 4.32
N VAL A 299 -3.94 -14.36 3.87
CA VAL A 299 -4.15 -15.78 4.17
C VAL A 299 -3.24 -16.60 3.26
N ALA A 300 -2.52 -17.58 3.83
CA ALA A 300 -1.75 -18.53 3.05
C ALA A 300 -2.70 -19.35 2.17
N SER A 301 -2.52 -19.27 0.86
CA SER A 301 -3.06 -20.26 -0.05
C SER A 301 -2.39 -21.60 0.25
N ALA A 302 -3.17 -22.68 0.27
CA ALA A 302 -2.61 -24.00 0.49
C ALA A 302 -1.61 -24.37 -0.62
N PRO A 303 -0.55 -25.15 -0.31
CA PRO A 303 0.32 -25.72 -1.32
C PRO A 303 -0.50 -26.56 -2.31
N GLU A 304 -0.15 -26.49 -3.59
CA GLU A 304 -0.82 -27.24 -4.65
C GLU A 304 0.21 -28.16 -5.33
N VAL A 305 -0.04 -29.47 -5.36
CA VAL A 305 0.82 -30.41 -6.09
C VAL A 305 0.29 -30.62 -7.50
N GLN A 306 0.91 -29.97 -8.48
CA GLN A 306 0.50 -30.06 -9.88
C GLN A 306 1.10 -31.28 -10.59
N PHE A 307 2.38 -31.56 -10.34
CA PHE A 307 3.10 -32.67 -10.97
C PHE A 307 4.00 -33.38 -9.98
N VAL A 308 4.39 -34.60 -10.33
CA VAL A 308 5.46 -35.33 -9.66
C VAL A 308 6.41 -35.93 -10.68
N ALA A 309 7.70 -35.95 -10.34
CA ALA A 309 8.73 -36.39 -11.26
C ALA A 309 9.74 -37.32 -10.59
N PRO A 310 9.96 -38.53 -11.13
CA PRO A 310 9.13 -39.14 -12.18
C PRO A 310 7.72 -39.45 -11.66
N TYR A 311 6.70 -39.44 -12.53
CA TYR A 311 5.35 -39.90 -12.17
C TYR A 311 5.24 -41.43 -12.10
N VAL A 312 6.17 -42.16 -12.74
CA VAL A 312 6.24 -43.64 -12.68
C VAL A 312 7.46 -44.13 -11.93
N GLY A 313 7.23 -45.00 -10.95
CA GLY A 313 8.22 -45.83 -10.26
C GLY A 313 8.03 -47.33 -10.55
N ILE A 314 9.00 -48.16 -10.14
CA ILE A 314 8.98 -49.62 -10.34
C ILE A 314 8.75 -50.33 -9.01
N ALA A 315 7.85 -51.31 -8.98
CA ALA A 315 7.53 -52.08 -7.79
C ALA A 315 8.77 -52.69 -7.12
N GLY A 316 8.82 -52.57 -5.80
CA GLY A 316 9.95 -53.06 -4.99
C GLY A 316 11.23 -52.22 -5.09
N ARG A 317 11.20 -51.05 -5.75
CA ARG A 317 12.32 -50.10 -5.79
C ARG A 317 11.91 -48.76 -5.18
N GLY A 318 12.72 -48.25 -4.25
CA GLY A 318 12.60 -46.87 -3.77
C GLY A 318 13.22 -45.91 -4.78
N GLY A 319 13.04 -44.61 -4.54
CA GLY A 319 13.59 -43.58 -5.41
C GLY A 319 13.48 -42.18 -4.85
N THR A 320 13.83 -41.21 -5.69
CA THR A 320 13.64 -39.78 -5.41
C THR A 320 12.40 -39.31 -6.12
N LEU A 321 11.54 -38.59 -5.41
CA LEU A 321 10.34 -37.93 -5.91
C LEU A 321 10.54 -36.42 -5.85
N ARG A 322 10.36 -35.74 -6.98
CA ARG A 322 10.26 -34.28 -7.03
C ARG A 322 8.80 -33.90 -7.13
N VAL A 323 8.27 -33.34 -6.06
CA VAL A 323 6.92 -32.80 -5.98
C VAL A 323 6.97 -31.38 -6.54
N ARG A 324 6.06 -31.06 -7.46
CA ARG A 324 6.05 -29.80 -8.21
C ARG A 324 4.70 -29.12 -8.10
N GLY A 325 4.72 -27.81 -7.94
CA GLY A 325 3.53 -26.98 -7.98
C GLY A 325 3.71 -25.73 -7.11
N PRO A 326 2.83 -24.75 -7.24
CA PRO A 326 3.05 -23.45 -6.62
C PRO A 326 2.76 -23.49 -5.12
N ARG A 327 3.25 -22.45 -4.43
CA ARG A 327 2.89 -22.12 -3.04
C ARG A 327 3.44 -23.11 -2.01
N PHE A 328 4.57 -23.75 -2.29
CA PHE A 328 5.26 -24.50 -1.26
C PHE A 328 5.89 -23.55 -0.24
N PRO A 329 5.94 -23.93 1.06
CA PRO A 329 6.45 -23.05 2.09
C PRO A 329 7.94 -22.75 1.89
N MET A 330 8.30 -21.49 1.60
CA MET A 330 9.71 -21.07 1.45
C MET A 330 10.46 -20.88 2.77
N SER A 331 9.77 -20.97 3.91
CA SER A 331 10.40 -20.90 5.21
C SER A 331 11.15 -22.21 5.45
N GLY A 332 12.46 -22.18 5.74
CA GLY A 332 13.34 -23.35 5.92
C GLY A 332 12.98 -24.36 7.04
N TYR A 333 11.70 -24.50 7.33
CA TYR A 333 11.08 -25.58 8.07
C TYR A 333 10.75 -26.75 7.13
N PRO A 334 10.87 -27.99 7.61
CA PRO A 334 10.55 -29.15 6.80
C PRO A 334 9.04 -29.29 6.61
N VAL A 335 8.64 -29.76 5.44
CA VAL A 335 7.26 -30.16 5.12
C VAL A 335 7.16 -31.68 5.05
N THR A 336 5.97 -32.20 5.30
CA THR A 336 5.71 -33.64 5.16
C THR A 336 4.98 -33.91 3.86
N VAL A 337 5.60 -34.73 2.99
CA VAL A 337 4.98 -35.27 1.78
C VAL A 337 4.35 -36.61 2.11
N SER A 338 3.16 -36.87 1.57
CA SER A 338 2.47 -38.15 1.72
C SER A 338 2.17 -38.80 0.37
N LEU A 339 2.23 -40.12 0.36
CA LEU A 339 1.91 -41.01 -0.76
C LEU A 339 0.72 -41.88 -0.33
N GLY A 340 -0.51 -41.42 -0.58
CA GLY A 340 -1.70 -41.97 0.05
C GLY A 340 -1.59 -41.87 1.59
N ASP A 341 -1.68 -43.01 2.28
CA ASP A 341 -1.58 -43.06 3.75
C ASP A 341 -0.12 -43.05 4.26
N LEU A 342 0.86 -43.27 3.38
CA LEU A 342 2.27 -43.28 3.76
C LEU A 342 2.80 -41.85 3.88
N GLN A 343 3.23 -41.46 5.08
CA GLN A 343 3.98 -40.24 5.31
C GLN A 343 5.47 -40.50 5.03
N LEU A 344 6.09 -39.64 4.22
CA LEU A 344 7.52 -39.69 3.94
C LEU A 344 8.31 -38.89 5.00
N ASP A 345 9.63 -39.06 4.98
CA ASP A 345 10.52 -38.27 5.84
C ASP A 345 10.36 -36.77 5.55
N PRO A 346 10.34 -35.91 6.58
CA PRO A 346 10.22 -34.47 6.39
C PRO A 346 11.35 -33.93 5.51
N ALA A 347 11.00 -33.11 4.52
CA ALA A 347 11.94 -32.54 3.57
C ALA A 347 11.85 -31.01 3.59
N ILE A 348 12.99 -30.33 3.46
CA ILE A 348 13.02 -28.88 3.26
C ILE A 348 12.69 -28.63 1.78
N PRO A 349 11.70 -27.79 1.45
CA PRO A 349 11.42 -27.41 0.06
C PRO A 349 12.66 -26.83 -0.63
N ASP A 350 12.90 -27.22 -1.89
CA ASP A 350 14.01 -26.68 -2.69
C ASP A 350 13.74 -25.22 -3.11
N GLY A 351 12.46 -24.82 -3.09
CA GLY A 351 11.95 -23.49 -3.37
C GLY A 351 10.43 -23.42 -3.15
N ASP A 352 9.80 -22.34 -3.60
CA ASP A 352 8.33 -22.18 -3.57
C ASP A 352 7.57 -23.09 -4.55
N THR A 353 8.30 -23.81 -5.42
CA THR A 353 7.72 -24.63 -6.50
C THR A 353 8.15 -26.10 -6.49
N GLN A 354 9.06 -26.50 -5.60
CA GLN A 354 9.56 -27.89 -5.55
C GLN A 354 9.88 -28.37 -4.13
N VAL A 355 9.54 -29.63 -3.88
CA VAL A 355 10.07 -30.42 -2.75
C VAL A 355 10.69 -31.69 -3.30
N THR A 356 11.94 -31.97 -2.96
CA THR A 356 12.62 -33.23 -3.28
C THR A 356 12.63 -34.13 -2.05
N VAL A 357 12.07 -35.33 -2.18
CA VAL A 357 11.95 -36.30 -1.08
C VAL A 357 12.24 -37.71 -1.56
N GLY A 358 12.81 -38.54 -0.70
CA GLY A 358 12.98 -39.97 -0.97
C GLY A 358 11.72 -40.76 -0.63
N TYR A 359 11.41 -41.80 -1.40
CA TYR A 359 10.36 -42.76 -1.06
C TYR A 359 10.92 -44.19 -0.98
N PRO A 360 10.42 -45.02 -0.04
CA PRO A 360 10.86 -46.40 0.12
C PRO A 360 10.35 -47.29 -1.02
N PRO A 361 10.82 -48.55 -1.14
CA PRO A 361 10.20 -49.53 -2.02
C PRO A 361 8.69 -49.67 -1.78
N LEU A 362 7.89 -49.50 -2.84
CA LEU A 362 6.43 -49.60 -2.80
C LEU A 362 5.92 -50.76 -3.66
N PRO A 363 4.77 -51.39 -3.33
CA PRO A 363 4.09 -52.31 -4.23
C PRO A 363 3.41 -51.55 -5.38
N GLU A 364 2.99 -52.28 -6.42
CA GLU A 364 2.22 -51.73 -7.53
C GLU A 364 0.97 -51.00 -7.02
N GLY A 365 0.68 -49.83 -7.59
CA GLY A 365 -0.45 -49.01 -7.17
C GLY A 365 -0.32 -47.55 -7.58
N ARG A 366 -1.39 -46.80 -7.35
CA ARG A 366 -1.44 -45.34 -7.51
C ARG A 366 -1.42 -44.70 -6.13
N TYR A 367 -0.51 -43.76 -5.94
CA TYR A 367 -0.30 -43.08 -4.68
C TYR A 367 -0.52 -41.58 -4.88
N PRO A 368 -1.70 -41.05 -4.49
CA PRO A 368 -1.95 -39.62 -4.50
C PRO A 368 -0.89 -38.89 -3.67
N VAL A 369 -0.34 -37.80 -4.21
CA VAL A 369 0.74 -37.06 -3.57
C VAL A 369 0.21 -35.78 -2.96
N ASN A 370 0.38 -35.62 -1.64
CA ASN A 370 -0.06 -34.42 -0.92
C ASN A 370 1.07 -33.86 -0.05
N ILE A 371 1.00 -32.55 0.21
CA ILE A 371 1.83 -31.86 1.20
C ILE A 371 0.91 -31.44 2.36
N ALA A 372 1.24 -31.89 3.57
CA ALA A 372 0.40 -31.67 4.74
C ALA A 372 0.57 -30.25 5.32
N ASP A 373 -0.23 -29.27 4.86
CA ASP A 373 -0.59 -28.05 5.61
C ASP A 373 -1.65 -27.18 4.87
N PRO A 374 -2.74 -26.65 5.49
CA PRO A 374 -3.54 -27.17 6.60
C PRO A 374 -4.71 -28.07 6.11
N PRO A 375 -5.48 -28.72 7.00
CA PRO A 375 -6.55 -29.66 6.64
C PRO A 375 -7.71 -28.99 5.89
N GLY A 376 -8.16 -29.61 4.79
CA GLY A 376 -9.35 -29.18 4.06
C GLY A 376 -9.11 -28.80 2.59
N VAL A 377 -7.91 -29.04 2.07
CA VAL A 377 -7.56 -28.77 0.67
C VAL A 377 -7.76 -30.06 -0.11
N SER A 378 -8.56 -30.00 -1.17
CA SER A 378 -8.78 -31.13 -2.06
C SER A 378 -7.44 -31.71 -2.54
N PRO A 379 -7.29 -33.05 -2.58
CA PRO A 379 -6.11 -33.67 -3.16
C PRO A 379 -5.96 -33.15 -4.57
N THR A 380 -4.81 -32.54 -4.84
CA THR A 380 -4.40 -32.22 -6.19
C THR A 380 -4.12 -33.54 -6.91
N GLY A 381 -4.60 -33.67 -8.16
CA GLY A 381 -4.67 -34.95 -8.88
C GLY A 381 -3.35 -35.60 -9.28
N ALA A 382 -2.21 -35.13 -8.75
CA ALA A 382 -0.90 -35.70 -9.01
C ALA A 382 -0.72 -37.03 -8.25
N GLU A 383 -0.24 -38.04 -8.95
CA GLU A 383 -0.04 -39.38 -8.42
C GLU A 383 1.36 -39.89 -8.76
N LEU A 384 1.99 -40.59 -7.81
CA LEU A 384 3.07 -41.51 -8.12
C LEU A 384 2.45 -42.86 -8.47
N VAL A 385 2.70 -43.34 -9.69
CA VAL A 385 2.22 -44.64 -10.17
C VAL A 385 3.38 -45.64 -10.09
N ILE A 386 3.20 -46.69 -9.31
CA ILE A 386 4.17 -47.78 -9.19
C ILE A 386 3.70 -48.93 -10.07
N VAL A 387 4.53 -49.32 -11.03
CA VAL A 387 4.21 -50.35 -12.03
C VAL A 387 5.10 -51.58 -11.87
N ALA A 388 4.66 -52.71 -12.42
CA ALA A 388 5.48 -53.90 -12.53
C ALA A 388 6.81 -53.60 -13.26
N PRO A 389 7.91 -54.31 -12.93
CA PRO A 389 9.13 -54.25 -13.72
C PRO A 389 8.85 -54.52 -15.21
N PRO A 390 9.45 -53.74 -16.12
CA PRO A 390 9.22 -53.93 -17.54
C PRO A 390 9.67 -55.33 -18.00
N PRO A 391 9.04 -55.88 -19.04
CA PRO A 391 9.43 -57.15 -19.63
C PRO A 391 10.91 -57.16 -20.03
N SER A 392 11.59 -58.29 -19.84
CA SER A 392 13.03 -58.43 -20.17
C SER A 392 13.30 -59.30 -21.40
N THR A 393 12.26 -59.79 -22.08
CA THR A 393 12.38 -60.61 -23.28
C THR A 393 12.56 -59.72 -24.51
N TYR A 394 13.61 -60.00 -25.29
CA TYR A 394 13.77 -59.41 -26.61
C TYR A 394 12.64 -59.87 -27.54
N GLN A 395 12.13 -58.94 -28.32
CA GLN A 395 11.16 -59.22 -29.37
C GLN A 395 11.37 -58.26 -30.54
N ALA A 396 11.42 -58.81 -31.75
CA ALA A 396 11.37 -58.02 -32.97
C ALA A 396 9.90 -57.74 -33.34
N ILE A 397 9.62 -56.51 -33.79
CA ILE A 397 8.31 -56.10 -34.28
C ILE A 397 8.52 -55.50 -35.67
N ASP A 398 7.71 -55.94 -36.64
CA ASP A 398 7.79 -55.41 -37.99
C ASP A 398 7.42 -53.94 -38.04
N ALA A 399 8.26 -53.19 -38.73
CA ALA A 399 8.36 -51.75 -38.61
C ALA A 399 8.87 -51.15 -39.94
N PRO A 400 8.08 -51.22 -41.04
CA PRO A 400 8.57 -51.02 -42.40
C PRO A 400 8.95 -49.58 -42.76
N ARG A 401 8.65 -48.62 -41.88
CA ARG A 401 8.85 -47.19 -42.07
C ARG A 401 9.69 -46.61 -40.95
N GLU A 402 10.39 -45.52 -41.26
CA GLU A 402 11.22 -44.80 -40.30
C GLU A 402 10.35 -44.06 -39.27
N ARG A 403 10.90 -43.95 -38.05
CA ARG A 403 10.28 -43.23 -36.94
C ARG A 403 11.21 -42.12 -36.50
N THR A 404 10.68 -40.92 -36.38
CA THR A 404 11.46 -39.75 -35.93
C THR A 404 11.47 -39.63 -34.40
N ARG A 405 10.48 -40.22 -33.73
CA ARG A 405 10.33 -40.19 -32.27
C ARG A 405 9.77 -41.51 -31.74
N LEU A 406 10.23 -41.90 -30.56
CA LEU A 406 9.62 -42.95 -29.74
C LEU A 406 9.35 -42.41 -28.34
N VAL A 407 8.15 -42.69 -27.82
CA VAL A 407 7.75 -42.37 -26.46
C VAL A 407 7.30 -43.66 -25.78
N TYR A 408 7.98 -44.03 -24.69
CA TYR A 408 7.62 -45.20 -23.90
C TYR A 408 6.74 -44.80 -22.72
N ASP A 409 5.52 -45.34 -22.68
CA ASP A 409 4.59 -45.24 -21.56
C ASP A 409 4.70 -46.51 -20.71
N ALA A 410 5.37 -46.36 -19.56
CA ALA A 410 5.58 -47.45 -18.61
C ALA A 410 4.30 -47.86 -17.86
N GLU A 411 3.35 -46.94 -17.68
CA GLU A 411 2.07 -47.20 -17.01
C GLU A 411 1.19 -48.12 -17.84
N ARG A 412 1.11 -47.85 -19.14
CA ARG A 412 0.29 -48.63 -20.08
C ARG A 412 1.05 -49.75 -20.78
N GLN A 413 2.36 -49.86 -20.51
CA GLN A 413 3.30 -50.73 -21.25
C GLN A 413 3.13 -50.56 -22.76
N ALA A 414 3.15 -49.30 -23.20
CA ALA A 414 2.93 -48.89 -24.57
C ALA A 414 4.12 -48.12 -25.15
N ILE A 415 4.30 -48.20 -26.46
CA ILE A 415 5.26 -47.39 -27.21
C ILE A 415 4.48 -46.63 -28.28
N TYR A 416 4.64 -45.32 -28.29
CA TYR A 416 4.10 -44.45 -29.33
C TYR A 416 5.23 -44.01 -30.25
N GLY A 417 5.10 -44.26 -31.55
CA GLY A 417 6.09 -43.94 -32.56
C GLY A 417 5.57 -42.91 -33.56
N VAL A 418 6.35 -41.88 -33.84
CA VAL A 418 6.00 -40.88 -34.86
C VAL A 418 6.48 -41.36 -36.23
N ASN A 419 5.53 -41.70 -37.10
CA ASN A 419 5.76 -42.00 -38.50
C ASN A 419 5.25 -40.82 -39.33
N GLN A 420 6.14 -39.87 -39.62
CA GLN A 420 5.82 -38.67 -40.41
C GLN A 420 5.50 -39.01 -41.87
N SER A 421 6.06 -40.08 -42.44
CA SER A 421 5.83 -40.44 -43.84
C SER A 421 4.38 -40.84 -44.09
N ASP A 422 3.81 -41.60 -43.18
CA ASP A 422 2.42 -42.06 -43.26
C ASP A 422 1.46 -41.21 -42.42
N GLN A 423 1.95 -40.13 -41.80
CA GLN A 423 1.16 -39.18 -40.99
C GLN A 423 0.37 -39.88 -39.87
N GLN A 424 1.08 -40.71 -39.10
CA GLN A 424 0.46 -41.54 -38.07
C GLN A 424 1.32 -41.65 -36.81
N ILE A 425 0.63 -41.73 -35.66
CA ILE A 425 1.20 -42.21 -34.41
C ILE A 425 1.02 -43.73 -34.41
N GLU A 426 2.12 -44.45 -34.61
CA GLU A 426 2.16 -45.90 -34.43
C GLU A 426 2.06 -46.24 -32.94
N HIS A 427 1.35 -47.32 -32.63
CA HIS A 427 1.07 -47.72 -31.26
C HIS A 427 1.44 -49.19 -31.10
N PHE A 428 2.34 -49.48 -30.16
CA PHE A 428 2.70 -50.84 -29.78
C PHE A 428 2.33 -51.06 -28.32
N ALA A 429 1.72 -52.19 -28.00
CA ALA A 429 1.31 -52.52 -26.65
C ALA A 429 1.85 -53.89 -26.24
N TYR A 430 2.31 -53.99 -24.99
CA TYR A 430 2.67 -55.25 -24.38
C TYR A 430 1.45 -55.88 -23.71
N ARG A 431 1.04 -57.07 -24.17
CA ARG A 431 -0.07 -57.83 -23.61
C ARG A 431 0.28 -59.32 -23.64
N ASP A 432 -0.14 -60.06 -22.62
CA ASP A 432 0.01 -61.52 -22.55
C ASP A 432 1.44 -62.04 -22.78
N GLY A 433 2.45 -61.27 -22.38
CA GLY A 433 3.85 -61.68 -22.50
C GLY A 433 4.54 -61.28 -23.80
N SER A 434 3.86 -60.59 -24.73
CA SER A 434 4.47 -60.12 -25.97
C SER A 434 4.06 -58.71 -26.35
N TRP A 435 4.96 -58.02 -27.04
CA TRP A 435 4.65 -56.80 -27.76
C TRP A 435 3.82 -57.10 -29.02
N SER A 436 2.92 -56.20 -29.36
CA SER A 436 2.15 -56.28 -30.61
C SER A 436 1.87 -54.89 -31.14
N ALA A 437 1.81 -54.75 -32.47
CA ALA A 437 1.34 -53.53 -33.09
C ALA A 437 -0.18 -53.43 -32.91
N VAL A 438 -0.63 -52.27 -32.46
CA VAL A 438 -2.03 -51.86 -32.39
C VAL A 438 -2.33 -50.98 -33.60
N SER A 439 -3.60 -50.81 -33.95
CA SER A 439 -4.00 -49.91 -35.02
C SER A 439 -3.38 -48.51 -34.80
N PRO A 440 -2.64 -47.98 -35.80
CA PRO A 440 -2.04 -46.67 -35.68
C PRO A 440 -3.11 -45.58 -35.74
N HIS A 441 -2.79 -44.41 -35.21
CA HIS A 441 -3.68 -43.26 -35.18
C HIS A 441 -3.23 -42.24 -36.24
N VAL A 442 -4.07 -42.00 -37.25
CA VAL A 442 -3.78 -41.03 -38.30
C VAL A 442 -3.92 -39.61 -37.73
N ILE A 443 -2.84 -38.85 -37.81
CA ILE A 443 -2.77 -37.46 -37.36
C ILE A 443 -2.29 -36.63 -38.55
N PRO A 444 -3.16 -35.80 -39.15
CA PRO A 444 -2.77 -34.91 -40.22
C PRO A 444 -1.65 -33.95 -39.78
N SER A 445 -0.67 -33.76 -40.64
CA SER A 445 0.51 -32.91 -40.44
C SER A 445 1.32 -33.24 -39.18
N LEU A 446 1.42 -34.51 -38.79
CA LEU A 446 2.19 -34.93 -37.62
C LEU A 446 3.68 -34.59 -37.76
N MET A 447 4.23 -33.82 -36.80
CA MET A 447 5.66 -33.51 -36.70
C MET A 447 6.33 -34.25 -35.55
N ASP A 448 5.87 -34.06 -34.32
CA ASP A 448 6.47 -34.70 -33.15
C ASP A 448 5.44 -34.95 -32.04
N ILE A 449 5.81 -35.76 -31.05
CA ILE A 449 5.02 -35.99 -29.84
C ILE A 449 5.87 -35.89 -28.56
N ALA A 450 5.24 -35.42 -27.49
CA ALA A 450 5.78 -35.44 -26.15
C ALA A 450 4.71 -35.92 -25.17
N MET A 451 5.09 -36.70 -24.16
CA MET A 451 4.17 -37.09 -23.08
C MET A 451 4.17 -36.02 -21.99
N THR A 452 3.00 -35.72 -21.44
CA THR A 452 2.88 -34.82 -20.29
C THR A 452 3.58 -35.41 -19.07
N PRO A 453 4.05 -34.58 -18.12
CA PRO A 453 4.85 -35.06 -16.98
C PRO A 453 4.11 -36.01 -16.04
N ASP A 454 2.78 -36.01 -16.08
CA ASP A 454 1.89 -36.90 -15.34
C ASP A 454 1.49 -38.16 -16.12
N GLY A 455 1.93 -38.31 -17.37
CA GLY A 455 1.63 -39.46 -18.22
C GLY A 455 0.18 -39.59 -18.68
N ARG A 456 -0.62 -38.54 -18.53
CA ARG A 456 -2.06 -38.60 -18.82
C ARG A 456 -2.40 -38.23 -20.25
N SER A 457 -1.52 -37.49 -20.94
CA SER A 457 -1.75 -37.03 -22.30
C SER A 457 -0.48 -37.11 -23.17
N LEU A 458 -0.70 -37.26 -24.47
CA LEU A 458 0.31 -36.95 -25.49
C LEU A 458 0.02 -35.55 -26.04
N ILE A 459 1.04 -34.70 -26.00
CA ILE A 459 1.09 -33.45 -26.74
C ILE A 459 1.62 -33.75 -28.13
N VAL A 460 0.88 -33.30 -29.12
CA VAL A 460 1.13 -33.58 -30.53
C VAL A 460 1.37 -32.27 -31.26
N PHE A 461 2.50 -32.20 -31.96
CA PHE A 461 2.90 -31.03 -32.72
C PHE A 461 2.55 -31.23 -34.19
N ASP A 462 1.74 -30.32 -34.70
CA ASP A 462 1.50 -30.01 -36.11
C ASP A 462 2.42 -28.83 -36.49
N PRO A 463 2.76 -28.59 -37.78
CA PRO A 463 3.49 -27.41 -38.20
C PRO A 463 3.04 -26.09 -37.55
N ALA A 464 1.74 -25.81 -37.48
CA ALA A 464 1.21 -24.53 -37.03
C ALA A 464 0.47 -24.59 -35.68
N ALA A 465 0.29 -25.78 -35.09
CA ALA A 465 -0.55 -25.96 -33.92
C ALA A 465 -0.08 -27.05 -32.96
N ILE A 466 -0.53 -26.93 -31.72
CA ILE A 466 -0.33 -27.92 -30.67
C ILE A 466 -1.68 -28.57 -30.36
N TYR A 467 -1.70 -29.89 -30.38
CA TYR A 467 -2.85 -30.72 -30.02
C TYR A 467 -2.54 -31.54 -28.76
N GLU A 468 -3.58 -31.98 -28.09
CA GLU A 468 -3.51 -32.90 -26.96
C GLU A 468 -4.38 -34.11 -27.22
N ILE A 469 -3.85 -35.29 -26.93
CA ILE A 469 -4.55 -36.56 -26.94
C ILE A 469 -4.55 -37.12 -25.52
N SER A 470 -5.74 -37.31 -24.95
CA SER A 470 -5.88 -38.00 -23.65
C SER A 470 -5.52 -39.48 -23.79
N LEU A 471 -4.70 -39.98 -22.87
CA LEU A 471 -4.38 -41.40 -22.70
C LEU A 471 -5.27 -42.07 -21.65
N THR A 472 -6.25 -41.36 -21.09
CA THR A 472 -7.06 -41.85 -19.96
C THR A 472 -8.51 -42.16 -20.33
N ASP A 473 -8.97 -41.77 -21.53
CA ASP A 473 -10.36 -41.95 -21.96
C ASP A 473 -10.56 -43.01 -23.05
N ASP A 474 -9.47 -43.66 -23.49
CA ASP A 474 -9.41 -44.65 -24.58
C ASP A 474 -9.95 -44.16 -25.93
N ARG A 475 -10.20 -42.85 -26.11
CA ARG A 475 -10.74 -42.29 -27.35
C ARG A 475 -9.65 -41.94 -28.35
N PHE A 476 -8.47 -41.56 -27.84
CA PHE A 476 -7.33 -41.14 -28.64
C PHE A 476 -7.70 -40.03 -29.67
N VAL A 477 -8.47 -39.03 -29.24
CA VAL A 477 -8.91 -37.91 -30.09
C VAL A 477 -8.00 -36.71 -29.86
N ALA A 478 -7.44 -36.16 -30.95
CA ALA A 478 -6.62 -34.95 -30.90
C ALA A 478 -7.50 -33.71 -30.74
N ALA A 479 -7.35 -33.01 -29.62
CA ALA A 479 -7.98 -31.73 -29.35
C ALA A 479 -6.96 -30.60 -29.53
N LYS A 480 -7.26 -29.62 -30.38
CA LYS A 480 -6.38 -28.45 -30.57
C LYS A 480 -6.32 -27.63 -29.28
N ARG A 481 -5.11 -27.24 -28.85
CA ARG A 481 -4.87 -26.46 -27.62
C ARG A 481 -4.30 -25.09 -27.87
N ALA A 482 -3.39 -24.98 -28.84
CA ALA A 482 -2.74 -23.71 -29.14
C ALA A 482 -2.31 -23.64 -30.61
N ASP A 483 -2.08 -22.41 -31.07
CA ASP A 483 -1.53 -22.06 -32.37
C ASP A 483 -0.14 -21.44 -32.18
N ILE A 484 0.72 -21.48 -33.20
CA ILE A 484 1.92 -20.63 -33.20
C ILE A 484 1.48 -19.16 -33.05
N PRO A 485 1.99 -18.42 -32.03
CA PRO A 485 1.48 -17.08 -31.72
C PRO A 485 1.68 -16.06 -32.83
N GLU A 486 2.85 -16.06 -33.48
CA GLU A 486 3.22 -15.08 -34.51
C GLU A 486 3.97 -15.78 -35.65
N PRO A 487 3.26 -16.51 -36.53
CA PRO A 487 3.93 -17.25 -37.57
C PRO A 487 4.64 -16.29 -38.53
N SER A 488 5.93 -16.51 -38.75
CA SER A 488 6.78 -15.69 -39.60
C SER A 488 7.72 -16.56 -40.43
N CYS A 489 7.90 -16.21 -41.71
CA CYS A 489 8.72 -17.00 -42.65
C CYS A 489 8.30 -18.49 -42.78
N GLY A 490 7.00 -18.79 -42.63
CA GLY A 490 6.51 -20.17 -42.61
C GLY A 490 7.17 -21.01 -41.52
N ASP A 491 7.36 -20.44 -40.34
CA ASP A 491 7.87 -21.19 -39.21
C ASP A 491 6.92 -22.31 -38.81
N PHE A 492 7.50 -23.42 -38.35
CA PHE A 492 6.74 -24.58 -37.98
C PHE A 492 7.38 -25.39 -36.86
N PHE A 493 6.56 -26.01 -36.02
CA PHE A 493 7.04 -26.89 -34.96
C PHE A 493 7.74 -28.12 -35.53
N MET A 494 8.91 -28.42 -34.96
CA MET A 494 9.77 -29.52 -35.43
C MET A 494 10.05 -30.57 -34.36
N GLN A 495 10.27 -30.15 -33.12
CA GLN A 495 10.63 -31.07 -32.05
C GLN A 495 10.19 -30.55 -30.68
N ALA A 496 9.89 -31.47 -29.77
CA ALA A 496 9.50 -31.15 -28.41
C ALA A 496 10.27 -31.92 -27.33
N ALA A 497 10.55 -31.23 -26.24
CA ALA A 497 11.16 -31.77 -25.03
C ALA A 497 10.31 -31.37 -23.81
N ALA A 498 9.82 -32.35 -23.06
CA ALA A 498 9.00 -32.11 -21.87
C ALA A 498 9.87 -31.92 -20.62
N ALA A 499 9.59 -30.88 -19.85
CA ALA A 499 10.14 -30.65 -18.52
C ALA A 499 9.18 -31.18 -17.46
N ASN A 500 9.65 -31.31 -16.22
CA ASN A 500 8.87 -31.90 -15.14
C ASN A 500 7.91 -30.93 -14.41
N ASN A 501 7.83 -29.69 -14.85
CA ASN A 501 7.06 -28.61 -14.24
C ASN A 501 5.83 -28.23 -15.09
N GLY A 502 5.40 -29.14 -15.98
CA GLY A 502 4.28 -28.89 -16.91
C GLY A 502 4.65 -28.06 -18.12
N LYS A 503 5.94 -27.76 -18.34
CA LYS A 503 6.40 -27.04 -19.53
C LYS A 503 6.90 -27.99 -20.60
N ILE A 504 6.64 -27.65 -21.86
CA ILE A 504 7.20 -28.33 -23.03
C ILE A 504 7.97 -27.30 -23.85
N PHE A 505 9.25 -27.54 -24.01
CA PHE A 505 10.10 -26.76 -24.89
C PHE A 505 9.90 -27.23 -26.33
N ALA A 506 9.45 -26.33 -27.19
CA ALA A 506 9.16 -26.59 -28.59
C ALA A 506 10.17 -25.84 -29.46
N VAL A 507 10.84 -26.59 -30.34
CA VAL A 507 11.75 -26.07 -31.35
C VAL A 507 10.99 -25.89 -32.66
N THR A 508 11.18 -24.75 -33.31
CA THR A 508 10.65 -24.51 -34.66
C THR A 508 11.76 -24.42 -35.71
N GLN A 509 11.38 -24.48 -36.98
CA GLN A 509 12.23 -24.19 -38.13
C GLN A 509 11.50 -23.28 -39.12
N LEU A 510 12.25 -22.57 -39.96
CA LEU A 510 11.71 -21.69 -41.01
C LEU A 510 11.64 -22.44 -42.35
N SER A 511 10.55 -22.28 -43.11
CA SER A 511 10.43 -22.87 -44.45
C SER A 511 10.58 -21.86 -45.60
N GLU A 512 10.25 -20.58 -45.39
CA GLU A 512 10.19 -19.58 -46.46
C GLU A 512 11.38 -18.60 -46.47
N CYS A 513 12.13 -18.52 -45.38
CA CYS A 513 13.33 -17.68 -45.30
C CYS A 513 14.46 -18.38 -44.53
N SER A 514 15.69 -17.87 -44.69
CA SER A 514 16.87 -18.37 -43.97
C SER A 514 17.10 -17.55 -42.70
N GLY A 515 17.43 -18.22 -41.60
CA GLY A 515 17.71 -17.55 -40.33
C GLY A 515 17.38 -18.43 -39.14
N SER A 516 17.55 -17.88 -37.94
CA SER A 516 17.20 -18.56 -36.70
C SER A 516 15.68 -18.49 -36.48
N ALA A 517 15.09 -19.61 -36.08
CA ALA A 517 13.67 -19.73 -35.79
C ALA A 517 13.41 -19.54 -34.28
N PRO A 518 12.24 -19.02 -33.89
CA PRO A 518 11.88 -18.89 -32.48
C PRO A 518 11.71 -20.26 -31.81
N THR A 519 12.18 -20.38 -30.59
CA THR A 519 11.82 -21.48 -29.69
C THR A 519 10.70 -21.03 -28.77
N TYR A 520 9.87 -21.97 -28.36
CA TYR A 520 8.70 -21.68 -27.55
C TYR A 520 8.66 -22.57 -26.31
N LEU A 521 8.09 -22.05 -25.23
CA LEU A 521 7.73 -22.79 -24.05
C LEU A 521 6.20 -22.86 -23.97
N TYR A 522 5.67 -24.07 -24.10
CA TYR A 522 4.25 -24.36 -23.97
C TYR A 522 3.94 -24.82 -22.54
N ASP A 523 2.90 -24.24 -21.93
CA ASP A 523 2.38 -24.67 -20.62
C ASP A 523 1.18 -25.61 -20.81
N VAL A 524 1.26 -26.82 -20.25
CA VAL A 524 0.19 -27.81 -20.39
C VAL A 524 -1.06 -27.51 -19.57
N LEU A 525 -0.98 -26.67 -18.52
CA LEU A 525 -2.08 -26.35 -17.61
C LEU A 525 -2.99 -25.25 -18.16
N ASP A 526 -2.40 -24.16 -18.66
CA ASP A 526 -3.17 -23.02 -19.19
C ASP A 526 -3.10 -22.88 -20.73
N HIS A 527 -2.33 -23.75 -21.38
CA HIS A 527 -2.12 -23.79 -22.83
C HIS A 527 -1.48 -22.51 -23.41
N SER A 528 -0.87 -21.69 -22.57
CA SER A 528 -0.10 -20.52 -23.01
C SER A 528 1.19 -20.94 -23.72
N ILE A 529 1.59 -20.12 -24.70
CA ILE A 529 2.86 -20.26 -25.40
C ILE A 529 3.66 -18.99 -25.17
N PHE A 530 4.91 -19.16 -24.73
CA PHE A 530 5.85 -18.06 -24.53
C PHE A 530 7.07 -18.25 -25.42
N GLN A 531 7.42 -17.24 -26.23
CA GLN A 531 8.64 -17.28 -27.02
C GLN A 531 9.86 -17.15 -26.11
N MET A 532 10.83 -18.05 -26.29
CA MET A 532 12.07 -18.08 -25.56
C MET A 532 13.18 -17.39 -26.37
N ASP A 533 14.11 -18.16 -26.93
CA ASP A 533 15.26 -17.66 -27.69
C ASP A 533 15.19 -18.13 -29.15
N LEU A 534 16.15 -17.74 -29.98
CA LEU A 534 16.24 -18.14 -31.38
C LEU A 534 17.26 -19.27 -31.55
N LEU A 535 16.92 -20.29 -32.37
CA LEU A 535 17.85 -21.35 -32.77
C LEU A 535 17.92 -21.49 -34.27
N TYR A 536 19.13 -21.63 -34.82
CA TYR A 536 19.33 -21.95 -36.22
C TYR A 536 19.28 -23.48 -36.40
N PHE A 537 18.30 -24.02 -37.13
CA PHE A 537 18.11 -25.48 -37.28
C PHE A 537 18.18 -26.23 -35.94
N GLY A 538 17.28 -25.87 -35.02
CA GLY A 538 17.33 -26.34 -33.65
C GLY A 538 17.06 -27.85 -33.48
N THR A 539 17.60 -28.40 -32.40
CA THR A 539 17.27 -29.72 -31.84
C THR A 539 17.23 -29.63 -30.31
N SER A 540 16.50 -30.51 -29.64
CA SER A 540 16.37 -30.52 -28.19
C SER A 540 16.27 -31.92 -27.58
N ALA A 541 16.70 -32.05 -26.31
CA ALA A 541 16.50 -33.24 -25.50
C ALA A 541 16.30 -32.88 -24.02
N ALA A 542 15.39 -33.60 -23.36
CA ALA A 542 15.12 -33.46 -21.93
C ALA A 542 15.82 -34.55 -21.12
N SER A 543 16.21 -34.22 -19.87
CA SER A 543 16.59 -35.24 -18.89
C SER A 543 15.40 -36.13 -18.55
N GLY A 544 15.64 -37.40 -18.22
CA GLY A 544 14.57 -38.35 -17.91
C GLY A 544 13.71 -37.98 -16.69
N ASP A 545 14.23 -37.13 -15.81
CA ASP A 545 13.52 -36.54 -14.67
C ASP A 545 12.89 -35.17 -14.98
N GLY A 546 13.01 -34.70 -16.22
CA GLY A 546 12.52 -33.42 -16.73
C GLY A 546 13.10 -32.18 -16.06
N SER A 547 14.19 -32.32 -15.28
CA SER A 547 14.82 -31.21 -14.55
C SER A 547 15.55 -30.24 -15.48
N ARG A 548 16.08 -30.73 -16.62
CA ARG A 548 16.81 -29.95 -17.63
C ARG A 548 16.29 -30.25 -19.02
N ILE A 549 16.29 -29.23 -19.86
CA ILE A 549 16.24 -29.38 -21.31
C ILE A 549 17.47 -28.70 -21.89
N TYR A 550 18.11 -29.39 -22.83
CA TYR A 550 19.21 -28.86 -23.63
C TYR A 550 18.71 -28.70 -25.05
N ALA A 551 18.99 -27.56 -25.67
CA ALA A 551 18.70 -27.33 -27.07
C ALA A 551 19.91 -26.71 -27.76
N GLY A 552 20.14 -27.08 -29.01
CA GLY A 552 21.30 -26.65 -29.79
C GLY A 552 20.98 -26.57 -31.26
N THR A 553 21.97 -26.22 -32.07
CA THR A 553 21.87 -26.15 -33.53
C THR A 553 22.45 -27.41 -34.18
N THR A 554 21.80 -27.92 -35.23
CA THR A 554 22.32 -29.04 -36.05
C THR A 554 23.15 -28.55 -37.24
N ASN A 555 23.21 -27.24 -37.48
CA ASN A 555 23.87 -26.66 -38.63
C ASN A 555 24.46 -25.31 -38.27
N GLY A 556 25.79 -25.22 -38.16
CA GLY A 556 26.47 -24.05 -37.61
C GLY A 556 26.80 -24.24 -36.14
N ALA A 557 27.64 -23.36 -35.60
CA ALA A 557 28.06 -23.43 -34.21
C ALA A 557 27.38 -22.28 -33.46
N GLN A 558 26.59 -22.60 -32.43
CA GLN A 558 25.96 -21.63 -31.52
C GLN A 558 26.06 -22.15 -30.08
N PRO A 559 25.95 -21.28 -29.07
CA PRO A 559 25.82 -21.73 -27.69
C PRO A 559 24.56 -22.57 -27.53
N MET A 560 24.63 -23.64 -26.75
CA MET A 560 23.45 -24.43 -26.40
C MET A 560 22.58 -23.67 -25.42
N LEU A 561 21.26 -23.75 -25.59
CA LEU A 561 20.27 -23.32 -24.63
C LEU A 561 20.08 -24.40 -23.56
N ILE A 562 20.00 -23.99 -22.31
CA ILE A 562 19.81 -24.83 -21.14
C ILE A 562 18.61 -24.29 -20.37
N PHE A 563 17.48 -24.95 -20.47
CA PHE A 563 16.30 -24.64 -19.68
C PHE A 563 16.37 -25.37 -18.33
N ASP A 564 16.25 -24.60 -17.25
CA ASP A 564 16.12 -25.11 -15.89
C ASP A 564 14.65 -25.08 -15.48
N SER A 565 14.09 -26.25 -15.20
CA SER A 565 12.68 -26.36 -14.82
C SER A 565 12.37 -25.88 -13.39
N LEU A 566 13.37 -25.77 -12.51
CA LEU A 566 13.19 -25.26 -11.14
C LEU A 566 13.10 -23.73 -11.14
N SER A 567 14.00 -23.04 -11.84
CA SER A 567 13.89 -21.58 -11.98
C SER A 567 12.92 -21.14 -13.08
N GLY A 568 12.58 -22.03 -14.01
CA GLY A 568 11.77 -21.71 -15.19
C GLY A 568 12.50 -20.82 -16.19
N THR A 569 13.84 -20.75 -16.12
CA THR A 569 14.66 -19.84 -16.92
C THR A 569 15.59 -20.60 -17.86
N THR A 570 15.98 -19.92 -18.94
CA THR A 570 16.95 -20.42 -19.91
C THR A 570 18.29 -19.73 -19.69
N SER A 571 19.37 -20.49 -19.84
CA SER A 571 20.76 -20.03 -19.82
C SER A 571 21.52 -20.61 -21.01
N THR A 572 22.72 -20.13 -21.30
CA THR A 572 23.53 -20.62 -22.43
C THR A 572 24.80 -21.36 -21.97
N SER A 573 25.26 -22.31 -22.77
CA SER A 573 26.53 -23.03 -22.55
C SER A 573 27.77 -22.17 -22.83
N PHE A 574 28.95 -22.70 -22.49
CA PHE A 574 30.23 -22.11 -22.88
C PHE A 574 30.65 -22.61 -24.27
N GLY A 575 30.79 -21.68 -25.22
CA GLY A 575 31.32 -21.95 -26.55
C GLY A 575 30.27 -22.38 -27.56
N ASP A 576 30.62 -22.20 -28.84
CA ASP A 576 29.76 -22.54 -29.96
C ASP A 576 29.89 -24.04 -30.28
N VAL A 577 28.76 -24.75 -30.27
CA VAL A 577 28.70 -26.19 -30.50
C VAL A 577 27.71 -26.47 -31.63
N ASN A 578 28.05 -27.41 -32.50
CA ASN A 578 27.10 -28.00 -33.45
C ASN A 578 26.70 -29.37 -32.87
N VAL A 579 25.40 -29.61 -32.73
CA VAL A 579 24.85 -30.82 -32.11
C VAL A 579 23.90 -31.50 -33.09
N GLY A 580 24.38 -32.55 -33.74
CA GLY A 580 23.57 -33.37 -34.64
C GLY A 580 22.71 -34.40 -33.91
N LEU A 581 23.23 -34.95 -32.80
CA LEU A 581 22.54 -35.96 -31.99
C LEU A 581 22.68 -35.62 -30.51
N MET A 582 21.59 -35.74 -29.75
CA MET A 582 21.57 -35.39 -28.33
C MET A 582 20.81 -36.45 -27.53
N SER A 583 21.42 -36.89 -26.43
CA SER A 583 20.76 -37.74 -25.43
C SER A 583 21.11 -37.25 -24.03
N VAL A 584 20.13 -37.23 -23.12
CA VAL A 584 20.31 -36.72 -21.76
C VAL A 584 19.90 -37.82 -20.79
N GLY A 585 20.80 -38.17 -19.87
CA GLY A 585 20.53 -39.14 -18.80
C GLY A 585 19.44 -38.64 -17.84
N GLY A 586 19.02 -39.52 -16.93
CA GLY A 586 17.89 -39.26 -16.03
C GLY A 586 17.92 -37.90 -15.35
N ASP A 587 19.02 -37.59 -14.66
CA ASP A 587 19.23 -36.37 -13.90
C ASP A 587 20.13 -35.34 -14.62
N ALA A 588 20.35 -35.53 -15.92
CA ALA A 588 21.34 -34.81 -16.72
C ALA A 588 22.79 -34.88 -16.20
N SER A 589 23.13 -35.80 -15.29
CA SER A 589 24.54 -36.00 -14.90
C SER A 589 25.40 -36.58 -16.02
N ARG A 590 24.76 -37.08 -17.08
CA ARG A 590 25.38 -37.48 -18.36
C ARG A 590 24.59 -36.88 -19.52
N VAL A 591 25.24 -36.09 -20.35
CA VAL A 591 24.70 -35.52 -21.59
C VAL A 591 25.58 -36.00 -22.74
N ILE A 592 25.03 -36.76 -23.68
CA ILE A 592 25.76 -37.30 -24.83
C ILE A 592 25.46 -36.43 -26.05
N LEU A 593 26.49 -35.83 -26.62
CA LEU A 593 26.43 -35.01 -27.84
C LEU A 593 27.10 -35.75 -29.00
N ASP A 594 26.55 -35.58 -30.20
CA ASP A 594 26.97 -36.19 -31.47
C ASP A 594 27.10 -37.72 -31.40
N GLY A 595 26.34 -38.36 -30.51
CA GLY A 595 26.36 -39.80 -30.29
C GLY A 595 27.66 -40.33 -29.68
N ARG A 596 28.55 -39.46 -29.19
CA ARG A 596 29.89 -39.85 -28.75
C ARG A 596 30.36 -39.16 -27.48
N ASP A 597 30.31 -37.84 -27.44
CA ASP A 597 30.98 -37.05 -26.41
C ASP A 597 30.07 -36.90 -25.20
N VAL A 598 30.57 -37.28 -24.03
CA VAL A 598 29.77 -37.34 -22.81
C VAL A 598 30.17 -36.22 -21.87
N TYR A 599 29.19 -35.41 -21.50
CA TYR A 599 29.35 -34.24 -20.65
C TYR A 599 28.63 -34.42 -19.31
N ASP A 600 29.08 -33.69 -18.30
CA ASP A 600 28.33 -33.53 -17.05
C ASP A 600 27.15 -32.55 -17.23
N ARG A 601 26.36 -32.36 -16.16
CA ARG A 601 25.20 -31.45 -16.15
C ARG A 601 25.57 -30.01 -16.48
N ALA A 602 26.80 -29.59 -16.20
CA ALA A 602 27.33 -28.26 -16.48
C ALA A 602 28.04 -28.18 -17.85
N LEU A 603 27.86 -29.20 -18.69
CA LEU A 603 28.47 -29.33 -20.01
C LEU A 603 30.00 -29.33 -19.99
N ARG A 604 30.62 -29.93 -18.95
CA ARG A 604 32.05 -30.25 -18.96
C ARG A 604 32.26 -31.65 -19.52
N LEU A 605 33.18 -31.79 -20.47
CA LEU A 605 33.52 -33.09 -21.06
C LEU A 605 34.05 -34.04 -19.97
N THR A 606 33.44 -35.22 -19.86
CA THR A 606 33.79 -36.26 -18.89
C THR A 606 34.45 -37.47 -19.54
N GLY A 607 34.23 -37.70 -20.83
CA GLY A 607 34.78 -38.80 -21.58
C GLY A 607 34.07 -38.99 -22.91
N HIS A 608 34.39 -40.09 -23.60
CA HIS A 608 33.91 -40.39 -24.92
C HIS A 608 33.37 -41.81 -25.01
N LEU A 609 32.43 -42.03 -25.91
CA LEU A 609 32.12 -43.34 -26.47
C LEU A 609 32.96 -43.57 -27.74
N PRO A 610 33.09 -44.83 -28.21
CA PRO A 610 33.73 -45.11 -29.48
C PRO A 610 33.03 -44.42 -30.65
N SER A 611 33.81 -44.00 -31.65
CA SER A 611 33.24 -43.34 -32.84
C SER A 611 32.61 -44.37 -33.76
N PHE A 612 31.29 -44.42 -33.78
CA PHE A 612 30.49 -45.21 -34.73
C PHE A 612 29.42 -44.33 -35.39
N ARG A 613 28.90 -44.76 -36.56
CA ARG A 613 27.73 -44.12 -37.17
C ARG A 613 26.48 -44.63 -36.44
N GLY A 614 26.00 -43.87 -35.45
CA GLY A 614 24.73 -44.18 -34.79
C GLY A 614 24.47 -43.30 -33.55
N PRO A 615 23.22 -43.20 -33.11
CA PRO A 615 22.88 -42.52 -31.86
C PRO A 615 23.34 -43.34 -30.66
N ALA A 616 23.80 -42.63 -29.63
CA ALA A 616 24.04 -43.18 -28.31
C ALA A 616 22.96 -42.65 -27.35
N LEU A 617 22.39 -43.54 -26.55
CA LEU A 617 21.34 -43.21 -25.58
C LEU A 617 21.87 -43.36 -24.16
N ALA A 618 21.74 -42.30 -23.35
CA ALA A 618 22.01 -42.38 -21.92
C ALA A 618 20.87 -43.11 -21.20
N SER A 619 21.21 -43.94 -20.22
CA SER A 619 20.23 -44.62 -19.38
C SER A 619 19.50 -43.64 -18.44
N ARG A 620 18.29 -44.02 -18.02
CA ARG A 620 17.50 -43.24 -17.04
C ARG A 620 18.18 -43.11 -15.66
N ASP A 621 19.07 -44.01 -15.30
CA ASP A 621 19.89 -43.90 -14.07
C ASP A 621 21.23 -43.19 -14.32
N SER A 622 21.45 -42.67 -15.53
CA SER A 622 22.69 -42.01 -15.99
C SER A 622 23.97 -42.85 -15.85
N SER A 623 23.85 -44.16 -15.55
CA SER A 623 24.99 -45.04 -15.32
C SER A 623 25.53 -45.72 -16.58
N ARG A 624 24.76 -45.74 -17.67
CA ARG A 624 25.06 -46.50 -18.88
C ARG A 624 24.78 -45.70 -20.14
N ALA A 625 25.51 -46.01 -21.20
CA ALA A 625 25.15 -45.62 -22.55
C ALA A 625 24.83 -46.86 -23.38
N PHE A 626 23.85 -46.74 -24.27
CA PHE A 626 23.44 -47.77 -25.22
C PHE A 626 23.75 -47.29 -26.62
N MET A 627 24.53 -48.07 -27.36
CA MET A 627 24.88 -47.78 -28.75
C MET A 627 24.38 -48.90 -29.64
N TYR A 628 23.57 -48.54 -30.63
CA TYR A 628 23.20 -49.45 -31.70
C TYR A 628 24.32 -49.47 -32.74
N VAL A 629 24.91 -50.64 -32.96
CA VAL A 629 26.02 -50.83 -33.89
C VAL A 629 25.53 -51.69 -35.03
N GLN A 630 25.64 -51.18 -36.26
CA GLN A 630 25.31 -51.92 -37.47
C GLN A 630 26.58 -52.22 -38.27
N GLU A 631 26.86 -53.51 -38.45
CA GLU A 631 28.00 -54.03 -39.19
C GLU A 631 27.50 -54.83 -40.39
N GLY A 632 27.37 -54.17 -41.55
CA GLY A 632 26.81 -54.80 -42.75
C GLY A 632 25.35 -55.22 -42.54
N ALA A 633 25.10 -56.53 -42.54
CA ALA A 633 23.77 -57.12 -42.36
C ALA A 633 23.45 -57.51 -40.90
N THR A 634 24.43 -57.44 -40.00
CA THR A 634 24.24 -57.71 -38.58
C THR A 634 24.14 -56.41 -37.80
N ALA A 635 23.37 -56.43 -36.73
CA ALA A 635 23.32 -55.34 -35.77
C ALA A 635 23.29 -55.89 -34.36
N HIS A 636 23.90 -55.15 -33.43
CA HIS A 636 23.94 -55.49 -32.02
C HIS A 636 23.86 -54.21 -31.18
N LEU A 637 23.56 -54.38 -29.89
CA LEU A 637 23.53 -53.30 -28.93
C LEU A 637 24.75 -53.40 -28.01
N GLU A 638 25.55 -52.35 -27.98
CA GLU A 638 26.66 -52.22 -27.02
C GLU A 638 26.22 -51.39 -25.83
N VAL A 639 26.59 -51.85 -24.63
CA VAL A 639 26.29 -51.18 -23.37
C VAL A 639 27.59 -50.75 -22.72
N TYR A 640 27.76 -49.46 -22.47
CA TYR A 640 28.94 -48.85 -21.87
C TYR A 640 28.67 -48.42 -20.42
N ASP A 641 29.68 -48.50 -19.55
CA ASP A 641 29.63 -48.02 -18.17
C ASP A 641 30.04 -46.55 -18.09
N LEU A 642 29.10 -45.65 -17.78
CA LEU A 642 29.39 -44.22 -17.63
C LEU A 642 29.92 -43.85 -16.24
N ASN A 643 30.07 -44.83 -15.34
CA ASN A 643 30.70 -44.67 -14.03
C ASN A 643 32.07 -45.38 -13.96
N GLY A 644 32.42 -46.15 -14.98
CA GLY A 644 33.68 -46.87 -15.07
C GLY A 644 34.87 -45.93 -15.26
N ALA A 645 36.05 -46.38 -14.83
CA ALA A 645 37.29 -45.66 -15.09
C ALA A 645 37.57 -45.58 -16.59
N LEU A 646 37.91 -44.39 -17.09
CA LEU A 646 38.20 -44.17 -18.50
C LEU A 646 39.39 -45.01 -18.97
N GLN A 647 39.24 -45.60 -20.14
CA GLN A 647 40.28 -46.32 -20.86
C GLN A 647 41.15 -45.33 -21.67
N SER A 648 42.17 -45.87 -22.34
CA SER A 648 43.04 -45.09 -23.24
C SER A 648 42.22 -44.27 -24.24
N GLY A 649 42.60 -43.00 -24.44
CA GLY A 649 41.85 -42.08 -25.31
C GLY A 649 40.60 -41.47 -24.67
N GLY A 650 40.39 -41.63 -23.35
CA GLY A 650 39.26 -41.06 -22.64
C GLY A 650 37.94 -41.78 -22.88
N LEU A 651 37.99 -43.07 -23.23
CA LEU A 651 36.80 -43.86 -23.59
C LEU A 651 36.17 -44.51 -22.36
N TYR A 652 34.84 -44.51 -22.27
CA TYR A 652 34.11 -45.30 -21.29
C TYR A 652 34.22 -46.80 -21.61
N PRO A 653 34.32 -47.69 -20.61
CA PRO A 653 34.49 -49.12 -20.84
C PRO A 653 33.18 -49.79 -21.31
N LEU A 654 33.31 -50.72 -22.26
CA LEU A 654 32.22 -51.61 -22.69
C LEU A 654 31.88 -52.61 -21.57
N LEU A 655 30.61 -52.65 -21.15
CA LEU A 655 30.09 -53.62 -20.17
C LEU A 655 29.69 -54.93 -20.83
N LYS A 656 28.93 -54.86 -21.93
CA LYS A 656 28.44 -56.03 -22.65
C LYS A 656 27.95 -55.69 -24.05
N THR A 657 27.96 -56.71 -24.89
CA THR A 657 27.29 -56.72 -26.19
C THR A 657 26.04 -57.59 -26.10
N VAL A 658 24.91 -57.08 -26.58
CA VAL A 658 23.64 -57.80 -26.71
C VAL A 658 23.43 -58.05 -28.21
N MET A 659 23.44 -59.31 -28.59
CA MET A 659 23.26 -59.78 -29.96
C MET A 659 21.79 -59.83 -30.36
#